data_AF-X8J9X2-F1
#
_entry.id   AF-X8J9X2-F1
#
_cell.length_a   1.000
_cell.length_b   1.000
_cell.length_c   1.000
_cell.angle_alpha   90.00
_cell.angle_beta   90.00
_cell.angle_gamma   90.00
#
_symmetry.space_group_name_H-M   'P 1'
#
loop_
_entity.id
_entity.type
_entity.pdbx_description
1 polymer ?
#
loop_
_entity_poly.entity_id
_entity_poly.type
_entity_poly.pdbx_seq_one_letter_code
_entity_poly.pdbx_strand_id
1 'polypeptide(L)'
;MATIKYLTPTVVERIFSTEIGKLSEIEGVYDNLKPEETVKYLFKLPLQLASIVTETLPECTGKLSFVIFARTWELLDQQVQLDDTIRDILRGLVQIRDIIEVLGQASSAVLSNANRLKEPINNILVLLEDASVHICDKLSTKDLAHIAHAEGGQNDSYDVQSYLTGLATQQKAFHTSWSFSTISPTNQTSLIEDESTALSCTDNQITADTPTAKLTDPNGYDPDRACIDGTREAILNRIVAWTQSQDNSESFMWISGQAGMGKTSVATSLCDRLDRIGALAGCFFCQRDNPNTSDPLQLINNLVHEIAMQCPAYAYEASYAIRANRKLCTSHLRLRYEGLIKAPLEKLKSLSMPKTLVVVIDALDECGEHSIRQKILDKLHDMSRLVPWLKVVFTSQPEGSIHRYFTKNCTNEIIIHLQTYDASEDIRVYIEEQLGELAQSKHWPQGSLDQLCAGTQGVFLWAVRATHYIQASTLPSLLCLRKVLENRKSPVTDHFDALYTRVLMTAMNNYEDDVLEAYSRCIGAILATSQRGNLTIAGLQHLLLVASRIDGRTLERIMMDLGPLLIVTDGQYARFYHSSFKDYITDRSRSSDFSINVEEYEVEPAECCFKVMQQDLRFNICELKSSSLLNNQVSDLKLQVHSHITPALKYACIHWIDHFIASPNQNLVNSLKRFLEGPRFMYWIEVLSLLGRLDVAIERLSEFLSLELVRYIPFRYLHHFLLSFHDAIAASTPHLYVSALAFAPTESLTARRMRPYFPNTINISQGADSTWHPCIKTVIHPHAVQSLSVSSDGLRIVAAYPDGSLSIWDKKTGDFIGKPIIGHTNSVTCVLFSPDDGLVASSSYDATIRVWNAAPRPSLNTIHVLTGHRGSVHSIAFSPNASIIASGSSDKTIRLWNTRSGCSIGEPYVGHSSRVSSVAFSPDGTKMVSASWDKTIRVWSANTSDQKLAGHPLLITGHSGSVTCITFSPDGSKIASGSVDTTVRLWDLQGGGKVESIASLTKHPDSINSIAFSPNGKLIASCSIDGMVRLWDPTKLTEFFPFIQPF
;
A
#
# COMPACT_ATOMS: atom_id res chain seq x y z
N MET A 1 81.89 9.12 -10.78
CA MET A 1 80.74 8.20 -10.69
C MET A 1 80.67 7.14 -11.79
N ALA A 2 81.69 7.00 -12.67
CA ALA A 2 81.68 6.02 -13.77
C ALA A 2 81.85 4.54 -13.34
N THR A 3 82.31 4.25 -12.12
CA THR A 3 82.65 2.88 -11.70
C THR A 3 81.48 2.09 -11.10
N ILE A 4 80.40 2.75 -10.65
CA ILE A 4 79.27 2.07 -9.98
C ILE A 4 78.29 1.46 -11.00
N LYS A 5 78.10 2.10 -12.17
CA LYS A 5 77.20 1.64 -13.23
C LYS A 5 77.68 0.33 -13.93
N TYR A 6 78.92 -0.09 -13.68
CA TYR A 6 79.51 -1.33 -14.23
C TYR A 6 79.69 -2.45 -13.19
N LEU A 7 79.23 -2.27 -11.95
CA LEU A 7 79.29 -3.31 -10.93
C LEU A 7 78.23 -4.38 -11.22
N THR A 8 78.66 -5.63 -11.43
CA THR A 8 77.73 -6.75 -11.57
C THR A 8 77.05 -7.06 -10.23
N PRO A 9 75.78 -7.53 -10.23
CA PRO A 9 75.00 -7.78 -9.00
C PRO A 9 75.72 -8.65 -7.97
N THR A 10 76.54 -9.59 -8.43
CA THR A 10 77.35 -10.50 -7.61
C THR A 10 78.47 -9.82 -6.82
N VAL A 11 78.99 -8.68 -7.27
CA VAL A 11 80.05 -7.92 -6.59
C VAL A 11 79.46 -7.03 -5.50
N VAL A 12 78.24 -6.50 -5.73
CA VAL A 12 77.51 -5.68 -4.76
C VAL A 12 77.12 -6.48 -3.52
N GLU A 13 76.65 -7.72 -3.69
CA GLU A 13 76.29 -8.62 -2.57
C GLU A 13 77.46 -8.90 -1.62
N ARG A 14 78.70 -8.91 -2.14
CA ARG A 14 79.88 -9.26 -1.35
C ARG A 14 80.47 -8.07 -0.58
N ILE A 15 80.20 -6.84 -1.03
CA ILE A 15 80.78 -5.61 -0.46
C ILE A 15 79.80 -4.90 0.49
N PHE A 16 78.48 -5.03 0.26
CA PHE A 16 77.46 -4.21 0.92
C PHE A 16 76.40 -5.01 1.71
N SER A 17 76.74 -6.19 2.21
CA SER A 17 75.79 -7.09 2.91
C SER A 17 75.22 -6.54 4.23
N THR A 18 75.74 -5.43 4.75
CA THR A 18 75.36 -4.82 6.04
C THR A 18 74.54 -3.53 5.93
N GLU A 19 74.15 -3.10 4.72
CA GLU A 19 73.51 -1.79 4.47
C GLU A 19 72.01 -1.71 4.83
N ILE A 20 71.27 -2.82 4.88
CA ILE A 20 69.83 -2.82 5.27
C ILE A 20 69.63 -2.27 6.69
N GLY A 21 70.62 -2.46 7.57
CA GLY A 21 70.60 -1.90 8.93
C GLY A 21 70.73 -0.37 9.00
N LYS A 22 71.20 0.29 7.93
CA LYS A 22 71.27 1.77 7.87
C LYS A 22 69.92 2.39 7.53
N LEU A 23 69.01 1.64 6.90
CA LEU A 23 67.68 2.11 6.52
C LEU A 23 66.83 2.46 7.74
N SER A 24 66.93 1.68 8.83
CA SER A 24 66.24 1.95 10.09
C SER A 24 66.79 3.18 10.82
N GLU A 25 68.09 3.48 10.68
CA GLU A 25 68.67 4.74 11.16
C GLU A 25 68.15 5.94 10.36
N ILE A 26 67.99 5.80 9.04
CA ILE A 26 67.43 6.83 8.15
C ILE A 26 65.92 7.06 8.40
N GLU A 27 65.14 6.00 8.64
CA GLU A 27 63.72 6.11 8.97
C GLU A 27 63.49 6.91 10.26
N GLY A 28 64.32 6.69 11.29
CA GLY A 28 64.25 7.44 12.54
C GLY A 28 64.57 8.94 12.41
N VAL A 29 65.39 9.34 11.42
CA VAL A 29 65.68 10.75 11.13
C VAL A 29 64.47 11.43 10.47
N TYR A 30 63.80 10.72 9.56
CA TYR A 30 62.67 11.27 8.80
C TYR A 30 61.33 11.25 9.55
N ASP A 31 61.09 10.27 10.43
CA ASP A 31 59.83 10.17 11.18
C ASP A 31 59.62 11.32 12.18
N ASN A 32 60.66 12.11 12.46
CA ASN A 32 60.60 13.32 13.28
C ASN A 32 60.38 14.62 12.50
N LEU A 33 60.38 14.59 11.16
CA LEU A 33 60.20 15.76 10.29
C LEU A 33 58.76 15.82 9.75
N LYS A 34 58.13 16.99 9.81
CA LYS A 34 56.77 17.17 9.28
C LYS A 34 56.76 16.93 7.74
N PRO A 35 55.80 16.17 7.20
CA PRO A 35 55.79 15.76 5.79
C PRO A 35 55.77 16.92 4.77
N GLU A 36 55.37 18.12 5.18
CA GLU A 36 55.11 19.24 4.27
C GLU A 36 56.22 20.31 4.21
N GLU A 37 57.24 20.27 5.07
CA GLU A 37 58.27 21.32 5.09
C GLU A 37 59.62 20.95 4.44
N THR A 38 59.86 19.68 4.03
CA THR A 38 61.12 19.30 3.37
C THR A 38 60.93 18.33 2.20
N VAL A 39 61.05 18.81 0.95
CA VAL A 39 60.93 17.99 -0.28
C VAL A 39 61.92 16.81 -0.33
N LYS A 40 63.02 16.87 0.44
CA LYS A 40 63.98 15.76 0.60
C LYS A 40 63.36 14.47 1.16
N TYR A 41 62.33 14.58 2.00
CA TYR A 41 61.66 13.44 2.64
C TYR A 41 61.11 12.45 1.60
N LEU A 42 60.66 12.95 0.44
CA LEU A 42 60.08 12.12 -0.62
C LEU A 42 61.08 11.09 -1.19
N PHE A 43 62.38 11.30 -1.00
CA PHE A 43 63.41 10.34 -1.41
C PHE A 43 63.41 9.05 -0.57
N LYS A 44 62.67 8.99 0.55
CA LYS A 44 62.39 7.75 1.29
C LYS A 44 61.62 6.73 0.44
N LEU A 45 60.81 7.18 -0.52
CA LEU A 45 59.97 6.30 -1.35
C LEU A 45 60.81 5.37 -2.27
N PRO A 46 61.79 5.86 -3.07
CA PRO A 46 62.71 4.98 -3.81
C PRO A 46 63.47 3.96 -2.94
N LEU A 47 63.90 4.36 -1.74
CA LEU A 47 64.61 3.47 -0.81
C LEU A 47 63.70 2.34 -0.30
N GLN A 48 62.47 2.66 0.07
CA GLN A 48 61.48 1.66 0.48
C GLN A 48 61.08 0.73 -0.67
N LEU A 49 60.89 1.27 -1.88
CA LEU A 49 60.60 0.47 -3.07
C LEU A 49 61.72 -0.54 -3.35
N ALA A 50 62.98 -0.08 -3.36
CA ALA A 50 64.12 -0.96 -3.58
C ALA A 50 64.23 -2.03 -2.47
N SER A 51 64.03 -1.66 -1.20
CA SER A 51 64.04 -2.61 -0.07
C SER A 51 63.01 -3.72 -0.24
N ILE A 52 61.74 -3.36 -0.49
CA ILE A 52 60.65 -4.33 -0.68
C ILE A 52 60.92 -5.21 -1.88
N VAL A 53 61.40 -4.64 -3.00
CA VAL A 53 61.75 -5.41 -4.20
C VAL A 53 62.90 -6.38 -3.92
N THR A 54 63.90 -6.00 -3.13
CA THR A 54 65.01 -6.93 -2.78
C THR A 54 64.58 -8.09 -1.89
N GLU A 55 63.61 -7.88 -1.01
CA GLU A 55 63.08 -8.93 -0.13
C GLU A 55 62.13 -9.87 -0.88
N THR A 56 61.38 -9.34 -1.85
CA THR A 56 60.30 -10.09 -2.53
C THR A 56 60.69 -10.66 -3.90
N LEU A 57 61.61 -10.03 -4.62
CA LEU A 57 62.01 -10.36 -6.00
C LEU A 57 63.55 -10.32 -6.17
N PRO A 58 64.28 -11.36 -5.74
CA PRO A 58 65.76 -11.36 -5.70
C PRO A 58 66.46 -11.23 -7.06
N GLU A 59 65.76 -11.56 -8.16
CA GLU A 59 66.29 -11.52 -9.54
C GLU A 59 66.30 -10.12 -10.16
N CYS A 60 65.60 -9.14 -9.57
CA CYS A 60 65.55 -7.75 -10.05
C CYS A 60 66.78 -6.94 -9.60
N THR A 61 67.15 -5.86 -10.29
CA THR A 61 68.33 -5.03 -9.95
C THR A 61 68.21 -4.25 -8.64
N GLY A 62 67.16 -4.48 -7.83
CA GLY A 62 66.84 -3.73 -6.62
C GLY A 62 67.99 -3.58 -5.63
N LYS A 63 68.90 -4.56 -5.51
CA LYS A 63 70.09 -4.43 -4.63
C LYS A 63 71.08 -3.38 -5.13
N LEU A 64 71.26 -3.27 -6.45
CA LEU A 64 72.11 -2.24 -7.07
C LEU A 64 71.43 -0.86 -6.99
N SER A 65 70.12 -0.80 -7.31
CA SER A 65 69.32 0.43 -7.21
C SER A 65 69.34 0.99 -5.78
N PHE A 66 69.22 0.11 -4.78
CA PHE A 66 69.26 0.47 -3.37
C PHE A 66 70.55 1.20 -2.98
N VAL A 67 71.71 0.70 -3.42
CA VAL A 67 73.02 1.33 -3.11
C VAL A 67 73.14 2.70 -3.79
N ILE A 68 72.67 2.84 -5.03
CA ILE A 68 72.66 4.12 -5.75
C ILE A 68 71.76 5.13 -5.03
N PHE A 69 70.57 4.71 -4.58
CA PHE A 69 69.65 5.57 -3.83
C PHE A 69 70.23 5.95 -2.47
N ALA A 70 70.79 5.00 -1.71
CA ALA A 70 71.41 5.30 -0.40
C ALA A 70 72.50 6.36 -0.52
N ARG A 71 73.36 6.26 -1.53
CA ARG A 71 74.42 7.27 -1.76
C ARG A 71 73.87 8.63 -2.20
N THR A 72 72.80 8.63 -3.01
CA THR A 72 72.11 9.86 -3.43
C THR A 72 71.47 10.56 -2.23
N TRP A 73 70.89 9.78 -1.31
CA TRP A 73 70.32 10.29 -0.08
C TRP A 73 71.38 10.96 0.81
N GLU A 74 72.53 10.31 1.04
CA GLU A 74 73.62 10.88 1.84
C GLU A 74 74.06 12.26 1.30
N LEU A 75 74.14 12.39 -0.03
CA LEU A 75 74.51 13.65 -0.68
C LEU A 75 73.39 14.70 -0.61
N LEU A 76 72.12 14.30 -0.76
CA LEU A 76 70.97 15.19 -0.60
C LEU A 76 70.84 15.71 0.83
N ASP A 77 71.13 14.88 1.83
CA ASP A 77 71.01 15.25 3.24
C ASP A 77 71.99 16.38 3.61
N GLN A 78 73.23 16.31 3.08
CA GLN A 78 74.28 17.31 3.31
C GLN A 78 74.01 18.71 2.71
N GLN A 79 73.02 18.87 1.81
CA GLN A 79 72.77 20.14 1.10
C GLN A 79 71.72 21.02 1.79
N VAL A 80 72.06 22.24 2.22
CA VAL A 80 71.08 23.11 2.90
C VAL A 80 70.00 23.66 1.95
N GLN A 81 70.30 23.85 0.65
CA GLN A 81 69.34 24.32 -0.36
C GLN A 81 69.40 23.45 -1.61
N LEU A 82 68.23 23.11 -2.15
CA LEU A 82 68.09 22.28 -3.36
C LEU A 82 67.77 23.13 -4.58
N ASP A 83 68.41 22.80 -5.70
CA ASP A 83 68.10 23.35 -7.01
C ASP A 83 66.68 23.00 -7.47
N ASP A 84 66.05 23.87 -8.26
CA ASP A 84 64.64 23.75 -8.65
C ASP A 84 64.39 22.47 -9.46
N THR A 85 65.33 22.09 -10.35
CA THR A 85 65.23 20.83 -11.12
C THR A 85 65.26 19.60 -10.21
N ILE A 86 66.07 19.61 -9.15
CA ILE A 86 66.14 18.50 -8.18
C ILE A 86 64.84 18.45 -7.38
N ARG A 87 64.28 19.62 -7.01
CA ARG A 87 63.01 19.71 -6.28
C ARG A 87 61.85 19.11 -7.08
N ASP A 88 61.82 19.34 -8.39
CA ASP A 88 60.77 18.82 -9.26
C ASP A 88 60.90 17.30 -9.50
N ILE A 89 62.14 16.79 -9.65
CA ILE A 89 62.40 15.34 -9.67
C ILE A 89 61.90 14.68 -8.38
N LEU A 90 62.24 15.25 -7.22
CA LEU A 90 61.83 14.72 -5.91
C LEU A 90 60.32 14.73 -5.70
N ARG A 91 59.61 15.76 -6.19
CA ARG A 91 58.13 15.81 -6.15
C ARG A 91 57.49 14.73 -7.00
N GLY A 92 58.13 14.31 -8.10
CA GLY A 92 57.68 13.20 -8.93
C GLY A 92 57.58 11.86 -8.20
N LEU A 93 58.36 11.66 -7.14
CA LEU A 93 58.40 10.42 -6.37
C LEU A 93 57.11 10.10 -5.61
N VAL A 94 56.20 11.06 -5.46
CA VAL A 94 54.87 10.76 -4.87
C VAL A 94 54.10 9.75 -5.71
N GLN A 95 54.36 9.69 -7.03
CA GLN A 95 53.68 8.79 -7.96
C GLN A 95 54.00 7.30 -7.74
N ILE A 96 55.05 6.95 -6.99
CA ILE A 96 55.38 5.54 -6.72
C ILE A 96 54.87 5.06 -5.36
N ARG A 97 54.22 5.93 -4.57
CA ARG A 97 53.78 5.62 -3.20
C ARG A 97 52.72 4.52 -3.15
N ASP A 98 51.75 4.58 -4.04
CA ASP A 98 50.68 3.59 -4.16
C ASP A 98 51.24 2.21 -4.55
N ILE A 99 52.25 2.16 -5.43
CA ILE A 99 52.95 0.92 -5.81
C ILE A 99 53.62 0.29 -4.58
N ILE A 100 54.27 1.09 -3.74
CA ILE A 100 54.93 0.63 -2.50
C ILE A 100 53.91 0.06 -1.52
N GLU A 101 52.77 0.74 -1.32
CA GLU A 101 51.70 0.27 -0.44
C GLU A 101 51.11 -1.06 -0.93
N VAL A 102 50.89 -1.22 -2.25
CA VAL A 102 50.40 -2.47 -2.86
C VAL A 102 51.41 -3.61 -2.72
N LEU A 103 52.70 -3.37 -3.01
CA LEU A 103 53.74 -4.39 -2.88
C LEU A 103 53.98 -4.79 -1.42
N GLY A 104 53.87 -3.85 -0.47
CA GLY A 104 54.04 -4.11 0.96
C GLY A 104 52.93 -4.95 1.59
N GLN A 105 51.72 -4.97 1.00
CA GLN A 105 50.59 -5.76 1.48
C GLN A 105 50.46 -7.15 0.82
N ALA A 106 51.21 -7.40 -0.26
CA ALA A 106 51.11 -8.64 -1.02
C ALA A 106 51.95 -9.78 -0.42
N SER A 107 51.41 -11.01 -0.41
CA SER A 107 52.13 -12.18 0.10
C SER A 107 53.21 -12.65 -0.89
N SER A 108 54.33 -13.17 -0.37
CA SER A 108 55.48 -13.63 -1.18
C SER A 108 55.12 -14.71 -2.23
N ALA A 109 54.04 -15.48 -1.99
CA ALA A 109 53.53 -16.49 -2.92
C ALA A 109 52.74 -15.92 -4.11
N VAL A 110 52.11 -14.75 -3.95
CA VAL A 110 51.40 -14.06 -5.05
C VAL A 110 52.40 -13.36 -5.97
N LEU A 111 53.47 -12.80 -5.37
CA LEU A 111 54.53 -12.10 -6.10
C LEU A 111 55.44 -13.05 -6.89
N SER A 112 55.69 -14.27 -6.41
CA SER A 112 56.52 -15.27 -7.12
C SER A 112 55.86 -15.81 -8.40
N ASN A 113 54.52 -15.85 -8.47
CA ASN A 113 53.77 -16.28 -9.65
C ASN A 113 53.54 -15.16 -10.68
N ALA A 114 53.83 -13.91 -10.33
CA ALA A 114 53.52 -12.73 -11.16
C ALA A 114 54.73 -12.28 -12.04
N ASN A 115 55.20 -13.16 -12.93
CA ASN A 115 56.31 -12.86 -13.84
C ASN A 115 56.13 -11.58 -14.69
N ARG A 116 54.89 -11.14 -14.93
CA ARG A 116 54.57 -9.91 -15.70
C ARG A 116 54.76 -8.60 -14.94
N LEU A 117 54.87 -8.64 -13.60
CA LEU A 117 55.14 -7.45 -12.79
C LEU A 117 56.62 -7.06 -12.78
N LYS A 118 57.51 -8.00 -13.13
CA LYS A 118 58.96 -7.79 -13.12
C LYS A 118 59.39 -6.66 -14.05
N GLU A 119 58.84 -6.61 -15.26
CA GLU A 119 59.19 -5.62 -16.29
C GLU A 119 58.85 -4.17 -15.90
N PRO A 120 57.62 -3.81 -15.51
CA PRO A 120 57.29 -2.45 -15.09
C PRO A 120 58.04 -2.02 -13.82
N ILE A 121 58.23 -2.91 -12.84
CA ILE A 121 59.02 -2.61 -11.63
C ILE A 121 60.48 -2.31 -12.00
N ASN A 122 61.09 -3.12 -12.87
CA ASN A 122 62.48 -2.92 -13.30
C ASN A 122 62.64 -1.62 -14.09
N ASN A 123 61.68 -1.27 -14.95
CA ASN A 123 61.70 0.00 -15.68
C ASN A 123 61.56 1.22 -14.76
N ILE A 124 60.73 1.13 -13.71
CA ILE A 124 60.63 2.17 -12.68
C ILE A 124 61.98 2.34 -11.96
N LEU A 125 62.62 1.22 -11.56
CA LEU A 125 63.94 1.27 -10.92
C LEU A 125 64.99 1.94 -11.81
N VAL A 126 65.02 1.63 -13.10
CA VAL A 126 65.96 2.26 -14.06
C VAL A 126 65.73 3.78 -14.19
N LEU A 127 64.47 4.22 -14.30
CA LEU A 127 64.15 5.66 -14.34
C LEU A 127 64.58 6.38 -13.07
N LEU A 128 64.39 5.75 -11.91
CA LEU A 128 64.83 6.28 -10.62
C LEU A 128 66.35 6.27 -10.49
N GLU A 129 67.04 5.26 -11.00
CA GLU A 129 68.51 5.18 -11.04
C GLU A 129 69.09 6.32 -11.89
N ASP A 130 68.59 6.54 -13.10
CA ASP A 130 69.09 7.60 -13.98
C ASP A 130 68.84 9.00 -13.39
N ALA A 131 67.68 9.22 -12.74
CA ALA A 131 67.41 10.45 -12.00
C ALA A 131 68.38 10.63 -10.81
N SER A 132 68.67 9.55 -10.08
CA SER A 132 69.55 9.56 -8.91
C SER A 132 71.01 9.79 -9.29
N VAL A 133 71.47 9.23 -10.41
CA VAL A 133 72.81 9.49 -10.98
C VAL A 133 72.93 10.94 -11.40
N HIS A 134 71.91 11.51 -12.08
CA HIS A 134 71.91 12.93 -12.42
C HIS A 134 72.00 13.84 -11.17
N ILE A 135 71.23 13.52 -10.12
CA ILE A 135 71.29 14.25 -8.84
C ILE A 135 72.70 14.15 -8.24
N CYS A 136 73.30 12.97 -8.23
CA CYS A 136 74.65 12.78 -7.70
C CYS A 136 75.74 13.50 -8.50
N ASP A 137 75.70 13.47 -9.83
CA ASP A 137 76.68 14.17 -10.68
C ASP A 137 76.56 15.70 -10.52
N LYS A 138 75.33 16.21 -10.33
CA LYS A 138 75.07 17.63 -10.09
C LYS A 138 75.47 18.09 -8.68
N LEU A 139 75.38 17.23 -7.68
CA LEU A 139 75.73 17.55 -6.28
C LEU A 139 77.21 17.29 -5.95
N SER A 140 77.85 16.31 -6.57
CA SER A 140 79.26 15.96 -6.33
C SER A 140 80.28 16.93 -6.95
N THR A 141 79.85 17.76 -7.91
CA THR A 141 80.72 18.72 -8.62
C THR A 141 81.08 19.98 -7.83
N LYS A 142 80.55 20.17 -6.61
CA LYS A 142 80.92 21.31 -5.75
C LYS A 142 82.16 21.09 -4.87
N ASP A 143 82.72 19.87 -4.81
CA ASP A 143 83.92 19.57 -4.00
C ASP A 143 85.23 19.43 -4.81
N LEU A 144 85.23 19.73 -6.11
CA LEU A 144 86.44 19.73 -6.94
C LEU A 144 86.61 21.06 -7.67
N ALA A 145 87.26 22.02 -7.02
CA ALA A 145 87.84 23.16 -7.72
C ALA A 145 89.13 22.75 -8.47
N HIS A 146 89.25 23.22 -9.71
CA HIS A 146 90.42 23.22 -10.60
C HIS A 146 90.89 21.88 -11.21
N ILE A 147 90.52 21.64 -12.47
CA ILE A 147 91.44 21.57 -13.64
C ILE A 147 90.61 21.80 -14.91
N ALA A 148 91.17 22.56 -15.84
CA ALA A 148 90.52 23.27 -16.92
C ALA A 148 90.60 22.58 -18.29
N HIS A 149 89.63 22.93 -19.17
CA HIS A 149 89.58 22.86 -20.64
C HIS A 149 89.73 21.46 -21.31
N ALA A 150 88.98 21.07 -22.35
CA ALA A 150 88.38 21.86 -23.43
C ALA A 150 87.16 21.15 -24.09
N GLU A 151 86.20 22.01 -24.48
CA GLU A 151 85.38 22.05 -25.71
C GLU A 151 84.57 20.82 -26.19
N GLY A 152 83.25 21.03 -26.23
CA GLY A 152 82.31 20.29 -27.08
C GLY A 152 80.92 20.22 -26.45
N GLY A 153 80.04 21.17 -26.77
CA GLY A 153 78.80 21.41 -26.03
C GLY A 153 77.67 20.40 -26.24
N GLN A 154 76.82 20.30 -25.22
CA GLN A 154 75.36 20.26 -25.33
C GLN A 154 74.78 20.65 -23.97
N ASN A 155 73.73 21.47 -23.98
CA ASN A 155 72.97 21.83 -22.77
C ASN A 155 72.26 20.56 -22.28
N ASP A 156 72.88 19.81 -21.37
CA ASP A 156 72.25 18.67 -20.71
C ASP A 156 71.33 19.16 -19.57
N SER A 157 70.27 19.85 -19.97
CA SER A 157 69.07 20.02 -19.14
C SER A 157 68.41 18.65 -19.00
N TYR A 158 68.55 17.99 -17.85
CA TYR A 158 67.85 16.75 -17.57
C TYR A 158 66.35 16.95 -17.78
N ASP A 159 65.76 16.15 -18.67
CA ASP A 159 64.37 16.30 -19.07
C ASP A 159 63.43 15.74 -17.97
N VAL A 160 63.11 16.61 -17.01
CA VAL A 160 62.21 16.30 -15.90
C VAL A 160 60.82 15.89 -16.41
N GLN A 161 60.36 16.42 -17.56
CA GLN A 161 59.05 16.10 -18.10
C GLN A 161 59.02 14.67 -18.67
N SER A 162 60.09 14.25 -19.36
CA SER A 162 60.25 12.86 -19.81
C SER A 162 60.34 11.88 -18.64
N TYR A 163 61.05 12.25 -17.57
CA TYR A 163 61.10 11.45 -16.33
C TYR A 163 59.72 11.27 -15.69
N LEU A 164 58.96 12.36 -15.49
CA LEU A 164 57.63 12.31 -14.87
C LEU A 164 56.61 11.56 -15.73
N THR A 165 56.65 11.73 -17.05
CA THR A 165 55.76 11.01 -17.97
C THR A 165 56.12 9.52 -18.07
N GLY A 166 57.41 9.19 -18.00
CA GLY A 166 57.91 7.82 -17.90
C GLY A 166 57.39 7.12 -16.64
N LEU A 167 57.50 7.76 -15.47
CA LEU A 167 57.00 7.22 -14.20
C LEU A 167 55.49 6.96 -14.23
N ALA A 168 54.70 7.94 -14.68
CA ALA A 168 53.25 7.78 -14.78
C ALA A 168 52.84 6.64 -15.74
N THR A 169 53.59 6.47 -16.83
CA THR A 169 53.34 5.39 -17.81
C THR A 169 53.61 4.02 -17.20
N GLN A 170 54.72 3.86 -16.47
CA GLN A 170 55.05 2.59 -15.82
C GLN A 170 54.15 2.30 -14.61
N GLN A 171 53.72 3.31 -13.87
CA GLN A 171 52.70 3.17 -12.80
C GLN A 171 51.39 2.61 -13.36
N LYS A 172 50.92 3.13 -14.50
CA LYS A 172 49.73 2.60 -15.16
C LYS A 172 49.95 1.15 -15.62
N ALA A 173 51.10 0.84 -16.21
CA ALA A 173 51.46 -0.50 -16.64
C ALA A 173 51.51 -1.51 -15.48
N PHE A 174 52.02 -1.09 -14.32
CA PHE A 174 52.03 -1.87 -13.08
C PHE A 174 50.61 -2.24 -12.64
N HIS A 175 49.70 -1.27 -12.54
CA HIS A 175 48.31 -1.53 -12.10
C HIS A 175 47.52 -2.42 -13.07
N THR A 176 47.69 -2.24 -14.38
CA THR A 176 47.09 -3.15 -15.36
C THR A 176 47.63 -4.57 -15.24
N SER A 177 48.93 -4.74 -15.02
CA SER A 177 49.55 -6.06 -14.84
C SER A 177 49.14 -6.71 -13.52
N TRP A 178 48.92 -5.92 -12.46
CA TRP A 178 48.50 -6.38 -11.14
C TRP A 178 47.09 -7.01 -11.17
N SER A 179 46.15 -6.37 -11.86
CA SER A 179 44.74 -6.79 -11.93
C SER A 179 44.47 -8.16 -12.57
N PHE A 180 45.39 -8.70 -13.36
CA PHE A 180 45.23 -10.00 -14.04
C PHE A 180 45.80 -11.20 -13.25
N SER A 181 46.57 -10.95 -12.19
CA SER A 181 47.29 -11.99 -11.42
C SER A 181 46.45 -12.67 -10.34
N THR A 182 45.27 -12.16 -10.02
CA THR A 182 44.37 -12.74 -9.00
C THR A 182 43.46 -13.81 -9.60
N ILE A 183 44.02 -14.89 -10.14
CA ILE A 183 43.27 -16.13 -10.45
C ILE A 183 44.08 -17.38 -10.07
N SER A 184 43.43 -18.22 -9.25
CA SER A 184 43.68 -19.63 -8.88
C SER A 184 44.73 -19.97 -7.81
N PRO A 185 44.32 -20.70 -6.74
CA PRO A 185 45.17 -21.67 -6.07
C PRO A 185 44.80 -23.09 -6.52
N THR A 186 45.81 -23.77 -7.03
CA THR A 186 45.89 -25.20 -7.34
C THR A 186 45.82 -26.06 -6.08
N ASN A 187 45.05 -27.14 -6.15
CA ASN A 187 44.99 -28.22 -5.16
C ASN A 187 46.34 -28.93 -4.99
N GLN A 188 46.82 -29.01 -3.75
CA GLN A 188 47.64 -30.11 -3.28
C GLN A 188 47.20 -30.49 -1.87
N THR A 189 46.51 -31.61 -1.73
CA THR A 189 46.73 -32.50 -0.57
C THR A 189 46.46 -33.93 -0.99
N SER A 190 47.49 -34.72 -0.74
CA SER A 190 47.66 -36.14 -0.97
C SER A 190 47.04 -36.98 0.14
N LEU A 191 46.74 -38.24 -0.21
CA LEU A 191 46.55 -39.42 0.63
C LEU A 191 45.25 -39.50 1.42
N ILE A 192 44.33 -40.32 0.92
CA ILE A 192 43.88 -41.56 1.59
C ILE A 192 43.50 -42.55 0.46
N GLU A 193 44.09 -43.74 0.55
CA GLU A 193 43.76 -44.94 -0.21
C GLU A 193 42.36 -45.42 0.16
N ASP A 194 41.53 -45.77 -0.83
CA ASP A 194 41.02 -47.15 -0.95
C ASP A 194 40.14 -47.33 -2.20
N GLU A 195 40.68 -48.12 -3.12
CA GLU A 195 40.06 -49.23 -3.83
C GLU A 195 38.55 -49.20 -4.15
N SER A 196 38.25 -48.97 -5.43
CA SER A 196 37.97 -50.05 -6.40
C SER A 196 36.72 -49.89 -7.27
N THR A 197 36.92 -50.31 -8.52
CA THR A 197 35.97 -50.70 -9.57
C THR A 197 35.35 -49.60 -10.43
N ALA A 198 36.09 -49.32 -11.50
CA ALA A 198 35.57 -48.84 -12.77
C ALA A 198 34.51 -49.79 -13.34
N LEU A 199 33.45 -49.23 -13.90
CA LEU A 199 32.80 -49.72 -15.12
C LEU A 199 32.16 -48.55 -15.85
N SER A 200 32.65 -48.34 -17.06
CA SER A 200 32.27 -47.40 -18.10
C SER A 200 30.79 -47.44 -18.47
N CYS A 201 30.20 -46.29 -18.81
CA CYS A 201 29.53 -46.10 -20.11
C CYS A 201 29.15 -44.64 -20.38
N THR A 202 29.64 -44.15 -21.53
CA THR A 202 28.97 -43.32 -22.55
C THR A 202 28.38 -41.96 -22.18
N ASP A 203 28.97 -40.95 -22.83
CA ASP A 203 28.36 -39.74 -23.40
C ASP A 203 26.90 -39.45 -23.02
N ASN A 204 26.68 -38.32 -22.35
CA ASN A 204 25.73 -37.32 -22.82
C ASN A 204 25.97 -35.94 -22.17
N GLN A 205 25.91 -34.93 -23.03
CA GLN A 205 25.94 -33.51 -22.73
C GLN A 205 24.93 -33.14 -21.62
N ILE A 206 25.37 -32.49 -20.55
CA ILE A 206 24.52 -31.62 -19.74
C ILE A 206 25.31 -30.36 -19.37
N THR A 207 24.67 -29.24 -19.69
CA THR A 207 25.00 -27.84 -19.44
C THR A 207 25.39 -27.54 -17.99
N ALA A 208 26.30 -26.58 -17.86
CA ALA A 208 26.73 -25.98 -16.61
C ALA A 208 25.55 -25.41 -15.81
N ASP A 209 25.48 -25.77 -14.53
CA ASP A 209 25.00 -24.92 -13.45
C ASP A 209 25.55 -25.48 -12.13
N THR A 210 26.47 -24.76 -11.50
CA THR A 210 26.70 -24.86 -10.05
C THR A 210 26.86 -23.44 -9.48
N PRO A 211 26.16 -23.11 -8.38
CA PRO A 211 26.10 -21.74 -7.87
C PRO A 211 27.34 -21.40 -7.04
N THR A 212 27.88 -20.20 -7.27
CA THR A 212 28.91 -19.57 -6.43
C THR A 212 28.37 -19.32 -5.01
N ALA A 213 29.05 -19.86 -4.00
CA ALA A 213 28.76 -19.54 -2.61
C ALA A 213 29.26 -18.12 -2.29
N LYS A 214 28.36 -17.22 -1.88
CA LYS A 214 28.69 -15.87 -1.41
C LYS A 214 29.49 -15.94 -0.09
N LEU A 215 30.61 -15.22 0.00
CA LEU A 215 31.27 -14.96 1.30
C LEU A 215 30.34 -14.09 2.16
N THR A 216 30.05 -14.52 3.38
CA THR A 216 29.23 -13.78 4.35
C THR A 216 30.10 -12.95 5.30
N ASP A 217 29.78 -11.67 5.44
CA ASP A 217 30.39 -10.74 6.40
C ASP A 217 30.19 -11.26 7.85
N PRO A 218 31.23 -11.25 8.72
CA PRO A 218 31.12 -11.71 10.11
C PRO A 218 30.10 -10.92 10.96
N ASN A 219 29.77 -9.68 10.57
CA ASN A 219 28.75 -8.84 11.20
C ASN A 219 27.35 -9.04 10.60
N GLY A 220 27.21 -9.88 9.57
CA GLY A 220 25.95 -10.14 8.89
C GLY A 220 25.48 -9.03 7.95
N TYR A 221 26.33 -8.02 7.70
CA TYR A 221 26.05 -6.95 6.73
C TYR A 221 26.06 -7.51 5.30
N ASP A 222 25.04 -7.16 4.52
CA ASP A 222 24.86 -7.61 3.14
C ASP A 222 24.37 -6.42 2.30
N PRO A 223 25.22 -5.81 1.47
CA PRO A 223 24.86 -4.62 0.69
C PRO A 223 23.76 -4.90 -0.34
N ASP A 224 23.59 -6.16 -0.77
CA ASP A 224 22.53 -6.56 -1.71
C ASP A 224 21.12 -6.46 -1.09
N ARG A 225 21.02 -6.28 0.24
CA ARG A 225 19.74 -6.13 0.95
C ARG A 225 19.28 -4.68 1.07
N ALA A 226 20.03 -3.72 0.56
CA ALA A 226 19.69 -2.29 0.59
C ALA A 226 18.34 -2.00 -0.11
N CYS A 227 17.70 -0.89 0.27
CA CYS A 227 16.59 -0.34 -0.50
C CYS A 227 17.04 0.02 -1.92
N ILE A 228 16.13 -0.16 -2.88
CA ILE A 228 16.32 0.30 -4.26
C ILE A 228 16.41 1.82 -4.27
N ASP A 229 17.26 2.38 -5.13
CA ASP A 229 17.44 3.81 -5.28
C ASP A 229 16.10 4.54 -5.53
N GLY A 230 15.85 5.61 -4.77
CA GLY A 230 14.60 6.38 -4.84
C GLY A 230 13.47 5.85 -3.95
N THR A 231 13.60 4.67 -3.34
CA THR A 231 12.61 4.15 -2.37
C THR A 231 12.95 4.54 -0.93
N ARG A 232 11.94 4.84 -0.11
CA ARG A 232 12.08 5.20 1.32
C ARG A 232 12.97 6.40 1.64
N GLU A 233 13.18 7.28 0.66
CA GLU A 233 14.02 8.47 0.78
C GLU A 233 13.61 9.38 1.94
N ALA A 234 12.30 9.55 2.15
CA ALA A 234 11.79 10.40 3.23
C ALA A 234 12.25 9.92 4.63
N ILE A 235 12.25 8.61 4.86
CA ILE A 235 12.70 8.02 6.14
C ILE A 235 14.22 8.10 6.25
N LEU A 236 14.95 7.68 5.20
CA LEU A 236 16.42 7.68 5.21
C LEU A 236 16.98 9.09 5.40
N ASN A 237 16.43 10.09 4.70
CA ASN A 237 16.85 11.48 4.84
C ASN A 237 16.55 12.04 6.23
N ARG A 238 15.41 11.67 6.83
CA ARG A 238 15.07 12.04 8.21
C ARG A 238 16.07 11.45 9.20
N ILE A 239 16.45 10.18 9.04
CA ILE A 239 17.42 9.53 9.93
C ILE A 239 18.80 10.18 9.78
N VAL A 240 19.27 10.38 8.55
CA VAL A 240 20.59 10.99 8.28
C VAL A 240 20.65 12.44 8.80
N ALA A 241 19.56 13.21 8.66
CA ALA A 241 19.49 14.56 9.23
C ALA A 241 19.61 14.53 10.77
N TRP A 242 18.98 13.57 11.43
CA TRP A 242 19.11 13.38 12.88
C TRP A 242 20.51 12.95 13.30
N THR A 243 21.16 12.06 12.54
CA THR A 243 22.55 11.65 12.87
C THR A 243 23.53 12.81 12.79
N GLN A 244 23.23 13.82 11.97
CA GLN A 244 24.05 15.02 11.79
C GLN A 244 23.68 16.18 12.73
N SER A 245 22.61 16.07 13.54
CA SER A 245 22.23 17.15 14.45
C SER A 245 23.29 17.32 15.55
N GLN A 246 23.66 18.58 15.83
CA GLN A 246 24.58 18.94 16.91
C GLN A 246 23.90 18.98 18.29
N ASP A 247 22.59 18.72 18.35
CA ASP A 247 21.87 18.59 19.61
C ASP A 247 22.14 17.19 20.20
N ASN A 248 22.73 17.18 21.40
CA ASN A 248 23.11 15.97 22.12
C ASN A 248 22.03 15.53 23.11
N SER A 249 20.84 16.14 23.10
CA SER A 249 19.72 15.69 23.94
C SER A 249 19.15 14.35 23.49
N GLU A 250 19.38 13.94 22.23
CA GLU A 250 18.86 12.73 21.60
C GLU A 250 20.01 11.92 20.98
N SER A 251 20.33 10.77 21.58
CA SER A 251 21.46 9.92 21.18
C SER A 251 21.09 8.48 20.84
N PHE A 252 19.82 8.11 21.05
CA PHE A 252 19.34 6.73 20.91
C PHE A 252 18.07 6.67 20.06
N MET A 253 18.13 6.03 18.89
CA MET A 253 16.99 5.94 17.98
C MET A 253 16.51 4.50 17.79
N TRP A 254 15.20 4.32 17.87
CA TRP A 254 14.53 3.05 17.58
C TRP A 254 13.75 3.12 16.27
N ILE A 255 14.11 2.27 15.30
CA ILE A 255 13.33 2.02 14.09
C ILE A 255 12.45 0.80 14.32
N SER A 256 11.16 1.05 14.55
CA SER A 256 10.16 0.03 14.83
C SER A 256 9.37 -0.33 13.57
N GLY A 257 9.26 -1.62 13.26
CA GLY A 257 8.48 -2.10 12.12
C GLY A 257 8.11 -3.57 12.24
N GLN A 258 6.99 -3.97 11.66
CA GLN A 258 6.55 -5.36 11.68
C GLN A 258 7.42 -6.27 10.79
N ALA A 259 7.21 -7.58 10.89
CA ALA A 259 7.86 -8.54 10.01
C ALA A 259 7.58 -8.18 8.54
N GLY A 260 8.64 -8.16 7.73
CA GLY A 260 8.53 -7.90 6.30
C GLY A 260 8.34 -6.44 5.87
N MET A 261 8.46 -5.48 6.80
CA MET A 261 8.46 -4.04 6.48
C MET A 261 9.82 -3.52 5.99
N GLY A 262 10.78 -4.36 5.60
CA GLY A 262 12.09 -3.89 5.10
C GLY A 262 12.93 -3.13 6.13
N LYS A 263 12.85 -3.49 7.42
CA LYS A 263 13.71 -2.90 8.49
C LYS A 263 15.19 -3.07 8.17
N THR A 264 15.58 -4.31 7.87
CA THR A 264 16.95 -4.66 7.46
C THR A 264 17.39 -3.86 6.25
N SER A 265 16.54 -3.69 5.24
CA SER A 265 16.87 -2.87 4.07
C SER A 265 17.10 -1.40 4.41
N VAL A 266 16.30 -0.83 5.31
CA VAL A 266 16.51 0.54 5.81
C VAL A 266 17.82 0.64 6.59
N ALA A 267 18.13 -0.33 7.45
CA ALA A 267 19.40 -0.38 8.18
C ALA A 267 20.60 -0.51 7.24
N THR A 268 20.54 -1.38 6.23
CA THR A 268 21.59 -1.56 5.23
C THR A 268 21.83 -0.29 4.42
N SER A 269 20.77 0.35 3.91
CA SER A 269 20.89 1.62 3.18
C SER A 269 21.39 2.76 4.06
N LEU A 270 21.04 2.76 5.35
CA LEU A 270 21.57 3.72 6.30
C LEU A 270 23.07 3.53 6.51
N CYS A 271 23.56 2.30 6.68
CA CYS A 271 24.98 2.00 6.79
C CYS A 271 25.75 2.52 5.56
N ASP A 272 25.29 2.22 4.34
CA ASP A 272 25.92 2.70 3.11
C ASP A 272 25.97 4.23 3.02
N ARG A 273 24.86 4.93 3.36
CA ARG A 273 24.85 6.41 3.39
C ARG A 273 25.81 6.98 4.43
N LEU A 274 25.88 6.37 5.61
CA LEU A 274 26.77 6.81 6.69
C LEU A 274 28.24 6.55 6.37
N ASP A 275 28.54 5.44 5.69
CA ASP A 275 29.90 5.09 5.27
C ASP A 275 30.42 6.08 4.20
N ARG A 276 29.59 6.42 3.20
CA ARG A 276 29.91 7.43 2.18
C ARG A 276 30.26 8.81 2.75
N ILE A 277 29.69 9.19 3.89
CA ILE A 277 30.00 10.45 4.58
C ILE A 277 31.06 10.31 5.68
N GLY A 278 31.56 9.09 5.91
CA GLY A 278 32.55 8.76 6.94
C GLY A 278 32.04 8.95 8.37
N ALA A 279 30.75 8.65 8.62
CA ALA A 279 30.10 8.78 9.93
C ALA A 279 29.72 7.42 10.56
N LEU A 280 29.85 6.32 9.83
CA LEU A 280 29.58 4.98 10.37
C LEU A 280 30.69 4.56 11.33
N ALA A 281 30.33 4.32 12.61
CA ALA A 281 31.26 3.84 13.63
C ALA A 281 31.37 2.32 13.65
N GLY A 282 30.30 1.63 13.22
CA GLY A 282 30.20 0.18 13.19
C GLY A 282 28.76 -0.28 13.02
N CYS A 283 28.59 -1.51 12.53
CA CYS A 283 27.28 -2.12 12.37
C CYS A 283 27.26 -3.58 12.77
N PHE A 284 26.08 -4.07 13.19
CA PHE A 284 25.87 -5.47 13.52
C PHE A 284 24.44 -5.90 13.15
N PHE A 285 24.31 -6.96 12.35
CA PHE A 285 23.02 -7.43 11.83
C PHE A 285 22.67 -8.75 12.48
N CYS A 286 21.69 -8.73 13.37
CA CYS A 286 21.28 -9.92 14.09
C CYS A 286 20.50 -10.87 13.19
N GLN A 287 20.89 -12.14 13.20
CA GLN A 287 20.19 -13.21 12.51
C GLN A 287 20.02 -14.39 13.45
N ARG A 288 18.77 -14.78 13.71
CA ARG A 288 18.43 -15.79 14.70
C ARG A 288 19.02 -17.18 14.41
N ASP A 289 19.17 -17.50 13.13
CA ASP A 289 19.61 -18.82 12.67
C ASP A 289 21.14 -18.94 12.56
N ASN A 290 21.88 -17.85 12.86
CA ASN A 290 23.33 -17.83 12.85
C ASN A 290 23.88 -17.48 14.25
N PRO A 291 24.60 -18.41 14.92
CA PRO A 291 25.09 -18.21 16.28
C PRO A 291 26.10 -17.06 16.40
N ASN A 292 26.84 -16.75 15.33
CA ASN A 292 27.84 -15.67 15.34
C ASN A 292 27.19 -14.27 15.40
N THR A 293 26.00 -14.14 14.82
CA THR A 293 25.25 -12.87 14.73
C THR A 293 24.09 -12.77 15.73
N SER A 294 23.81 -13.84 16.49
CA SER A 294 22.75 -13.83 17.51
C SER A 294 23.28 -13.75 18.95
N ASP A 295 24.59 -13.95 19.17
CA ASP A 295 25.20 -13.89 20.51
C ASP A 295 25.48 -12.43 20.96
N PRO A 296 24.89 -12.00 22.09
CA PRO A 296 25.16 -10.69 22.71
C PRO A 296 26.63 -10.40 23.00
N LEU A 297 27.43 -11.44 23.25
CA LEU A 297 28.85 -11.29 23.54
C LEU A 297 29.65 -10.95 22.27
N GLN A 298 29.23 -11.47 21.12
CA GLN A 298 29.83 -11.16 19.82
C GLN A 298 29.46 -9.75 19.36
N LEU A 299 28.22 -9.31 19.60
CA LEU A 299 27.79 -7.93 19.38
C LEU A 299 28.79 -6.94 20.01
N ILE A 300 29.12 -7.11 21.30
CA ILE A 300 30.04 -6.21 22.00
C ILE A 300 31.47 -6.28 21.42
N ASN A 301 31.97 -7.48 21.12
CA ASN A 301 33.32 -7.63 20.56
C ASN A 301 33.45 -6.94 19.21
N ASN A 302 32.47 -7.13 18.33
CA ASN A 302 32.48 -6.55 16.99
C ASN A 302 32.32 -5.02 17.07
N LEU A 303 31.45 -4.50 17.93
CA LEU A 303 31.36 -3.05 18.16
C LEU A 303 32.67 -2.46 18.66
N VAL A 304 33.38 -3.13 19.58
CA VAL A 304 34.69 -2.67 20.04
C VAL A 304 35.69 -2.63 18.89
N HIS A 305 35.70 -3.65 18.03
CA HIS A 305 36.57 -3.70 16.86
C HIS A 305 36.26 -2.58 15.87
N GLU A 306 35.00 -2.44 15.44
CA GLU A 306 34.56 -1.44 14.46
C GLU A 306 34.84 -0.01 14.93
N ILE A 307 34.49 0.32 16.19
CA ILE A 307 34.74 1.66 16.74
C ILE A 307 36.25 1.93 16.83
N ALA A 308 37.07 0.92 17.13
CA ALA A 308 38.52 1.07 17.17
C ALA A 308 39.11 1.33 15.77
N MET A 309 38.55 0.72 14.73
CA MET A 309 38.99 0.98 13.35
C MET A 309 38.71 2.41 12.92
N GLN A 310 37.62 3.01 13.40
CA GLN A 310 37.24 4.39 13.02
C GLN A 310 37.69 5.49 13.99
N CYS A 311 38.01 5.15 15.24
CA CYS A 311 38.46 6.10 16.26
C CYS A 311 39.80 5.67 16.86
N PRO A 312 40.95 6.17 16.35
CA PRO A 312 42.27 5.82 16.87
C PRO A 312 42.46 6.11 18.36
N ALA A 313 41.82 7.18 18.87
CA ALA A 313 41.86 7.52 20.30
C ALA A 313 41.18 6.44 21.16
N TYR A 314 40.05 5.91 20.69
CA TYR A 314 39.38 4.78 21.33
C TYR A 314 40.20 3.49 21.20
N ALA A 315 40.81 3.24 20.04
CA ALA A 315 41.67 2.07 19.83
C ALA A 315 42.84 2.03 20.83
N TYR A 316 43.47 3.19 21.09
CA TYR A 316 44.52 3.30 22.10
C TYR A 316 44.04 2.90 23.49
N GLU A 317 42.93 3.48 23.96
CA GLU A 317 42.37 3.19 25.30
C GLU A 317 41.86 1.75 25.43
N ALA A 318 41.20 1.22 24.40
CA ALA A 318 40.77 -0.17 24.36
C ALA A 318 41.97 -1.14 24.39
N SER A 319 43.03 -0.85 23.62
CA SER A 319 44.26 -1.66 23.63
C SER A 319 44.95 -1.64 25.00
N TYR A 320 44.95 -0.48 25.68
CA TYR A 320 45.48 -0.35 27.04
C TYR A 320 44.68 -1.20 28.02
N ALA A 321 43.34 -1.14 27.96
CA ALA A 321 42.45 -1.95 28.80
C ALA A 321 42.68 -3.47 28.59
N ILE A 322 42.83 -3.91 27.34
CA ILE A 322 43.10 -5.32 27.00
C ILE A 322 44.48 -5.76 27.51
N ARG A 323 45.52 -4.91 27.38
CA ARG A 323 46.86 -5.19 27.90
C ARG A 323 46.87 -5.27 29.43
N ALA A 324 46.10 -4.41 30.10
CA ALA A 324 45.96 -4.42 31.55
C ALA A 324 45.19 -5.65 32.07
N ASN A 325 44.18 -6.13 31.33
CA ASN A 325 43.43 -7.33 31.68
C ASN A 325 43.05 -8.17 30.45
N ARG A 326 43.89 -9.17 30.14
CA ARG A 326 43.71 -10.07 28.99
C ARG A 326 42.44 -10.92 29.03
N LYS A 327 41.77 -11.06 30.19
CA LYS A 327 40.54 -11.85 30.33
C LYS A 327 39.27 -11.07 29.94
N LEU A 328 39.37 -9.77 29.62
CA LEU A 328 38.20 -8.96 29.29
C LEU A 328 37.43 -9.48 28.07
N CYS A 329 38.12 -9.87 27.00
CA CYS A 329 37.51 -10.34 25.74
C CYS A 329 36.72 -11.66 25.89
N THR A 330 37.00 -12.45 26.93
CA THR A 330 36.31 -13.72 27.22
C THR A 330 35.44 -13.67 28.48
N SER A 331 35.34 -12.50 29.12
CA SER A 331 34.54 -12.29 30.33
C SER A 331 33.03 -12.21 30.04
N HIS A 332 32.20 -12.31 31.08
CA HIS A 332 30.75 -12.17 30.96
C HIS A 332 30.33 -10.73 30.59
N LEU A 333 29.13 -10.57 30.02
CA LEU A 333 28.63 -9.34 29.38
C LEU A 333 28.90 -8.05 30.17
N ARG A 334 28.66 -8.07 31.49
CA ARG A 334 28.85 -6.89 32.36
C ARG A 334 30.30 -6.41 32.42
N LEU A 335 31.23 -7.28 32.80
CA LEU A 335 32.66 -6.93 32.91
C LEU A 335 33.24 -6.54 31.55
N ARG A 336 32.78 -7.20 30.48
CA ARG A 336 33.20 -6.91 29.12
C ARG A 336 32.80 -5.50 28.70
N TYR A 337 31.54 -5.13 28.89
CA TYR A 337 31.04 -3.79 28.60
C TYR A 337 31.74 -2.72 29.45
N GLU A 338 31.86 -2.95 30.77
CA GLU A 338 32.49 -1.99 31.68
C GLU A 338 33.97 -1.73 31.32
N GLY A 339 34.72 -2.79 30.99
CA GLY A 339 36.15 -2.69 30.70
C GLY A 339 36.51 -2.26 29.28
N LEU A 340 35.72 -2.67 28.27
CA LEU A 340 36.08 -2.44 26.85
C LEU A 340 35.32 -1.28 26.19
N ILE A 341 34.12 -0.93 26.66
CA ILE A 341 33.32 0.17 26.09
C ILE A 341 33.27 1.35 27.05
N LYS A 342 32.77 1.13 28.28
CA LYS A 342 32.47 2.21 29.21
C LYS A 342 33.72 2.98 29.66
N ALA A 343 34.69 2.28 30.25
CA ALA A 343 35.89 2.94 30.77
C ALA A 343 36.72 3.64 29.67
N PRO A 344 36.92 3.07 28.46
CA PRO A 344 37.57 3.78 27.36
C PRO A 344 36.81 5.04 26.89
N LEU A 345 35.48 4.96 26.70
CA LEU A 345 34.69 6.10 26.23
C LEU A 345 34.60 7.23 27.26
N GLU A 346 34.51 6.91 28.56
CA GLU A 346 34.46 7.92 29.63
C GLU A 346 35.74 8.79 29.67
N LYS A 347 36.91 8.20 29.37
CA LYS A 347 38.16 8.95 29.25
C LYS A 347 38.17 9.91 28.06
N LEU A 348 37.39 9.62 27.03
CA LEU A 348 37.28 10.41 25.80
C LEU A 348 36.11 11.41 25.83
N LYS A 349 35.49 11.64 26.99
CA LYS A 349 34.36 12.56 27.14
C LYS A 349 34.69 14.01 26.78
N SER A 350 35.94 14.42 26.95
CA SER A 350 36.43 15.77 26.60
C SER A 350 36.90 15.90 25.14
N LEU A 351 36.97 14.78 24.40
CA LEU A 351 37.41 14.77 23.02
C LEU A 351 36.35 15.44 22.13
N SER A 352 36.74 16.48 21.41
CA SER A 352 35.91 17.09 20.37
C SER A 352 36.16 16.38 19.05
N MET A 353 35.11 15.82 18.45
CA MET A 353 35.17 15.17 17.13
C MET A 353 34.59 16.10 16.06
N PRO A 354 35.16 16.11 14.84
CA PRO A 354 34.65 16.93 13.74
C PRO A 354 33.31 16.44 13.19
N LYS A 355 32.98 15.16 13.41
CA LYS A 355 31.75 14.51 12.96
C LYS A 355 31.21 13.60 14.07
N THR A 356 29.90 13.48 14.15
CA THR A 356 29.20 12.52 15.01
C THR A 356 29.27 11.14 14.37
N LEU A 357 29.74 10.16 15.13
CA LEU A 357 29.81 8.76 14.73
C LEU A 357 28.53 8.02 15.11
N VAL A 358 28.13 7.03 14.31
CA VAL A 358 26.86 6.29 14.50
C VAL A 358 27.10 4.78 14.52
N VAL A 359 26.54 4.10 15.52
CA VAL A 359 26.46 2.64 15.57
C VAL A 359 25.08 2.18 15.09
N VAL A 360 25.02 1.21 14.17
CA VAL A 360 23.75 0.66 13.64
C VAL A 360 23.59 -0.81 14.03
N ILE A 361 22.48 -1.16 14.68
CA ILE A 361 22.19 -2.55 15.09
C ILE A 361 20.86 -3.00 14.46
N ASP A 362 20.90 -3.95 13.53
CA ASP A 362 19.70 -4.47 12.89
C ASP A 362 19.12 -5.67 13.63
N ALA A 363 17.78 -5.75 13.68
CA ALA A 363 17.00 -6.88 14.20
C ALA A 363 17.36 -7.29 15.64
N LEU A 364 17.43 -6.33 16.56
CA LEU A 364 17.80 -6.60 17.96
C LEU A 364 16.86 -7.61 18.67
N ASP A 365 15.62 -7.76 18.18
CA ASP A 365 14.69 -8.82 18.62
C ASP A 365 15.15 -10.25 18.28
N GLU A 366 16.12 -10.41 17.39
CA GLU A 366 16.77 -11.68 17.05
C GLU A 366 18.07 -11.93 17.83
N CYS A 367 18.53 -10.95 18.63
CA CYS A 367 19.73 -11.07 19.45
C CYS A 367 19.42 -11.66 20.83
N GLY A 368 20.04 -12.80 21.15
CA GLY A 368 19.96 -13.47 22.44
C GLY A 368 18.55 -13.86 22.91
N GLU A 369 18.49 -14.42 24.11
CA GLU A 369 17.23 -14.73 24.79
C GLU A 369 16.57 -13.49 25.39
N HIS A 370 15.25 -13.57 25.60
CA HIS A 370 14.42 -12.47 26.10
C HIS A 370 14.96 -11.81 27.39
N SER A 371 15.54 -12.58 28.32
CA SER A 371 16.07 -12.06 29.59
C SER A 371 17.40 -11.29 29.44
N ILE A 372 18.16 -11.58 28.39
CA ILE A 372 19.46 -10.95 28.11
C ILE A 372 19.26 -9.71 27.22
N ARG A 373 18.27 -9.73 26.33
CA ARG A 373 17.94 -8.60 25.43
C ARG A 373 17.71 -7.29 26.17
N GLN A 374 16.97 -7.30 27.28
CA GLN A 374 16.78 -6.11 28.11
C GLN A 374 18.10 -5.57 28.67
N LYS A 375 19.01 -6.46 29.10
CA LYS A 375 20.32 -6.06 29.63
C LYS A 375 21.20 -5.44 28.55
N ILE A 376 21.12 -5.93 27.32
CA ILE A 376 21.84 -5.34 26.18
C ILE A 376 21.28 -3.95 25.87
N LEU A 377 19.95 -3.83 25.84
CA LEU A 377 19.28 -2.56 25.56
C LEU A 377 19.68 -1.48 26.59
N ASP A 378 19.79 -1.86 27.87
CA ASP A 378 20.37 -1.02 28.93
C ASP A 378 21.80 -0.58 28.62
N LYS A 379 22.66 -1.49 28.13
CA LYS A 379 24.05 -1.18 27.80
C LYS A 379 24.19 -0.30 26.56
N LEU A 380 23.37 -0.51 25.54
CA LEU A 380 23.39 0.31 24.32
C LEU A 380 22.87 1.73 24.60
N HIS A 381 21.82 1.86 25.43
CA HIS A 381 21.33 3.16 25.85
C HIS A 381 22.36 3.90 26.72
N ASP A 382 23.01 3.22 27.69
CA ASP A 382 24.12 3.77 28.48
C ASP A 382 25.27 4.24 27.57
N MET A 383 25.69 3.41 26.60
CA MET A 383 26.76 3.71 25.64
C MET A 383 26.51 5.00 24.86
N SER A 384 25.28 5.22 24.40
CA SER A 384 24.91 6.41 23.63
C SER A 384 25.07 7.73 24.42
N ARG A 385 25.15 7.67 25.75
CA ARG A 385 25.22 8.85 26.63
C ARG A 385 26.60 9.11 27.23
N LEU A 386 27.58 8.24 26.96
CA LEU A 386 28.92 8.36 27.53
C LEU A 386 29.69 9.54 26.92
N VAL A 387 29.53 9.76 25.62
CA VAL A 387 30.22 10.79 24.84
C VAL A 387 29.25 11.52 23.92
N PRO A 388 29.44 12.83 23.69
CA PRO A 388 28.51 13.63 22.88
C PRO A 388 28.58 13.32 21.37
N TRP A 389 29.68 12.74 20.90
CA TRP A 389 29.94 12.51 19.48
C TRP A 389 29.53 11.11 18.98
N LEU A 390 28.87 10.28 19.81
CA LEU A 390 28.45 8.93 19.44
C LEU A 390 26.92 8.79 19.57
N LYS A 391 26.26 8.36 18.49
CA LYS A 391 24.83 8.03 18.48
C LYS A 391 24.61 6.55 18.15
N VAL A 392 23.48 6.00 18.56
CA VAL A 392 23.13 4.59 18.30
C VAL A 392 21.74 4.51 17.67
N VAL A 393 21.65 3.78 16.58
CA VAL A 393 20.39 3.45 15.88
C VAL A 393 20.21 1.95 15.94
N PHE A 394 19.03 1.47 16.29
CA PHE A 394 18.71 0.05 16.16
C PHE A 394 17.33 -0.19 15.57
N THR A 395 17.17 -1.35 14.94
CA THR A 395 15.88 -1.81 14.40
C THR A 395 15.36 -2.98 15.23
N SER A 396 14.04 -3.06 15.41
CA SER A 396 13.41 -4.26 15.96
C SER A 396 11.92 -4.35 15.62
N GLN A 397 11.34 -5.53 15.82
CA GLN A 397 9.89 -5.67 15.95
C GLN A 397 9.37 -4.99 17.24
N PRO A 398 8.10 -4.52 17.26
CA PRO A 398 7.47 -3.95 18.45
C PRO A 398 7.08 -5.04 19.46
N GLU A 399 8.06 -5.79 19.94
CA GLU A 399 7.86 -6.78 21.00
C GLU A 399 7.54 -6.07 22.34
N GLY A 400 6.65 -6.67 23.14
CA GLY A 400 6.17 -6.06 24.38
C GLY A 400 7.27 -5.68 25.38
N SER A 401 8.40 -6.40 25.39
CA SER A 401 9.53 -6.14 26.29
C SER A 401 10.37 -4.92 25.88
N ILE A 402 10.63 -4.75 24.59
CA ILE A 402 11.36 -3.60 24.03
C ILE A 402 10.49 -2.33 24.15
N HIS A 403 9.21 -2.44 23.82
CA HIS A 403 8.27 -1.32 23.90
C HIS A 403 8.10 -0.80 25.33
N ARG A 404 7.95 -1.70 26.32
CA ARG A 404 7.89 -1.33 27.75
C ARG A 404 9.16 -0.63 28.21
N TYR A 405 10.32 -1.09 27.76
CA TYR A 405 11.59 -0.47 28.09
C TYR A 405 11.65 0.97 27.58
N PHE A 406 11.39 1.17 26.28
CA PHE A 406 11.46 2.49 25.65
C PHE A 406 10.50 3.49 26.30
N THR A 407 9.26 3.07 26.53
CA THR A 407 8.23 3.93 27.14
C THR A 407 8.59 4.34 28.57
N LYS A 408 9.27 3.47 29.32
CA LYS A 408 9.62 3.72 30.72
C LYS A 408 10.93 4.47 30.90
N ASN A 409 11.95 4.16 30.09
CA ASN A 409 13.32 4.59 30.31
C ASN A 409 13.81 5.64 29.30
N CYS A 410 13.16 5.77 28.13
CA CYS A 410 13.62 6.58 27.00
C CYS A 410 12.56 7.62 26.57
N THR A 411 12.16 8.52 27.48
CA THR A 411 11.04 9.45 27.22
C THR A 411 11.34 10.57 26.21
N ASN A 412 12.62 10.87 25.97
CA ASN A 412 13.07 11.95 25.10
C ASN A 412 13.70 11.45 23.78
N GLU A 413 13.68 10.14 23.55
CA GLU A 413 14.38 9.51 22.41
C GLU A 413 13.45 9.28 21.22
N ILE A 414 14.00 9.26 20.00
CA ILE A 414 13.18 9.17 18.77
C ILE A 414 12.78 7.73 18.45
N ILE A 415 11.49 7.54 18.17
CA ILE A 415 10.94 6.31 17.59
C ILE A 415 10.43 6.59 16.18
N ILE A 416 10.96 5.86 15.19
CA ILE A 416 10.45 5.85 13.81
C ILE A 416 9.60 4.60 13.61
N HIS A 417 8.30 4.79 13.42
CA HIS A 417 7.37 3.69 13.13
C HIS A 417 7.22 3.51 11.62
N LEU A 418 7.88 2.50 11.05
CA LEU A 418 7.72 2.14 9.63
C LEU A 418 6.25 1.84 9.27
N GLN A 419 5.45 1.41 10.25
CA GLN A 419 4.02 1.11 10.09
C GLN A 419 3.17 2.32 9.67
N THR A 420 3.65 3.52 9.97
CA THR A 420 2.95 4.79 9.66
C THR A 420 3.36 5.37 8.31
N TYR A 421 4.37 4.80 7.67
CA TYR A 421 4.86 5.24 6.38
C TYR A 421 4.06 4.61 5.25
N ASP A 422 3.62 5.44 4.30
CA ASP A 422 2.96 4.96 3.09
C ASP A 422 3.99 4.39 2.11
N ALA A 423 4.08 3.06 2.09
CA ALA A 423 4.97 2.30 1.23
C ALA A 423 4.39 2.00 -0.16
N SER A 424 3.17 2.43 -0.48
CA SER A 424 2.49 1.99 -1.70
C SER A 424 3.24 2.36 -2.98
N GLU A 425 3.79 3.58 -3.06
CA GLU A 425 4.56 4.01 -4.23
C GLU A 425 5.90 3.27 -4.32
N ASP A 426 6.61 3.12 -3.21
CA ASP A 426 7.89 2.41 -3.18
C ASP A 426 7.73 0.92 -3.58
N ILE A 427 6.64 0.27 -3.15
CA ILE A 427 6.32 -1.12 -3.54
C ILE A 427 5.98 -1.19 -5.03
N ARG A 428 5.27 -0.19 -5.56
CA ARG A 428 4.96 -0.11 -6.98
C ARG A 428 6.24 -0.05 -7.81
N VAL A 429 7.17 0.85 -7.45
CA VAL A 429 8.49 0.97 -8.10
C VAL A 429 9.23 -0.37 -8.06
N TYR A 430 9.28 -1.03 -6.90
CA TYR A 430 9.92 -2.35 -6.77
C TYR A 430 9.28 -3.41 -7.69
N ILE A 431 7.94 -3.50 -7.73
CA ILE A 431 7.24 -4.49 -8.57
C ILE A 431 7.42 -4.18 -10.07
N GLU A 432 7.37 -2.91 -10.46
CA GLU A 432 7.55 -2.48 -11.85
C GLU A 432 8.98 -2.76 -12.33
N GLU A 433 10.00 -2.55 -11.50
CA GLU A 433 11.38 -2.89 -11.83
C GLU A 433 11.59 -4.41 -11.99
N GLN A 434 11.02 -5.22 -11.09
CA GLN A 434 11.21 -6.67 -11.10
C GLN A 434 10.36 -7.42 -12.14
N LEU A 435 9.14 -6.95 -12.41
CA LEU A 435 8.16 -7.67 -13.25
C LEU A 435 7.71 -6.87 -14.48
N GLY A 436 8.05 -5.59 -14.63
CA GLY A 436 7.58 -4.74 -15.72
C GLY A 436 7.94 -5.29 -17.10
N GLU A 437 9.21 -5.66 -17.31
CA GLU A 437 9.67 -6.27 -18.56
C GLU A 437 9.00 -7.63 -18.83
N LEU A 438 8.78 -8.42 -17.78
CA LEU A 438 8.11 -9.72 -17.87
C LEU A 438 6.61 -9.55 -18.24
N ALA A 439 5.94 -8.58 -17.63
CA ALA A 439 4.53 -8.29 -17.87
C ALA A 439 4.29 -7.79 -19.31
N GLN A 440 5.19 -6.94 -19.82
CA GLN A 440 5.16 -6.47 -21.21
C GLN A 440 5.43 -7.61 -22.20
N SER A 441 6.51 -8.37 -21.99
CA SER A 441 6.89 -9.47 -22.90
C SER A 441 5.83 -10.57 -22.97
N LYS A 442 5.16 -10.88 -21.86
CA LYS A 442 4.13 -11.92 -21.75
C LYS A 442 2.68 -11.41 -21.89
N HIS A 443 2.48 -10.14 -22.23
CA HIS A 443 1.16 -9.54 -22.49
C HIS A 443 0.14 -9.80 -21.36
N TRP A 444 0.51 -9.45 -20.12
CA TRP A 444 -0.38 -9.62 -18.98
C TRP A 444 -1.66 -8.77 -19.10
N PRO A 445 -2.79 -9.18 -18.48
CA PRO A 445 -4.00 -8.38 -18.43
C PRO A 445 -3.75 -6.97 -17.87
N GLN A 446 -4.45 -5.97 -18.41
CA GLN A 446 -4.38 -4.60 -17.90
C GLN A 446 -4.81 -4.57 -16.41
N GLY A 447 -4.02 -3.89 -15.59
CA GLY A 447 -4.26 -3.78 -14.14
C GLY A 447 -3.71 -4.94 -13.29
N SER A 448 -3.03 -5.94 -13.87
CA SER A 448 -2.44 -7.05 -13.08
C SER A 448 -1.34 -6.58 -12.11
N LEU A 449 -0.52 -5.60 -12.50
CA LEU A 449 0.49 -5.01 -11.60
C LEU A 449 -0.17 -4.21 -10.47
N ASP A 450 -1.23 -3.47 -10.77
CA ASP A 450 -2.00 -2.74 -9.75
C ASP A 450 -2.67 -3.71 -8.76
N GLN A 451 -3.17 -4.86 -9.23
CA GLN A 451 -3.71 -5.92 -8.38
C GLN A 451 -2.64 -6.56 -7.48
N LEU A 452 -1.43 -6.79 -7.99
CA LEU A 452 -0.30 -7.26 -7.18
C LEU A 452 0.09 -6.23 -6.12
N CYS A 453 0.17 -4.95 -6.49
CA CYS A 453 0.46 -3.86 -5.55
C CYS A 453 -0.62 -3.78 -4.46
N ALA A 454 -1.90 -3.85 -4.83
CA ALA A 454 -3.00 -3.89 -3.88
C ALA A 454 -2.94 -5.13 -2.96
N GLY A 455 -2.52 -6.27 -3.49
CA GLY A 455 -2.35 -7.52 -2.74
C GLY A 455 -1.25 -7.46 -1.67
N THR A 456 -0.28 -6.55 -1.80
CA THR A 456 0.82 -6.41 -0.82
C THR A 456 0.40 -5.74 0.48
N GLN A 457 -0.64 -4.89 0.46
CA GLN A 457 -1.11 -4.09 1.61
C GLN A 457 0.01 -3.35 2.38
N GLY A 458 1.06 -2.88 1.67
CA GLY A 458 2.19 -2.19 2.31
C GLY A 458 3.29 -3.11 2.84
N VAL A 459 3.22 -4.43 2.59
CA VAL A 459 4.17 -5.43 3.07
C VAL A 459 5.17 -5.80 1.97
N PHE A 460 6.38 -5.23 2.05
CA PHE A 460 7.45 -5.49 1.09
C PHE A 460 7.84 -6.97 0.99
N LEU A 461 7.86 -7.70 2.10
CA LEU A 461 8.21 -9.14 2.07
C LEU A 461 7.24 -9.95 1.21
N TRP A 462 5.96 -9.56 1.17
CA TRP A 462 4.99 -10.19 0.28
C TRP A 462 5.35 -9.89 -1.18
N ALA A 463 5.64 -8.63 -1.51
CA ALA A 463 6.06 -8.21 -2.85
C ALA A 463 7.28 -9.00 -3.33
N VAL A 464 8.33 -9.07 -2.51
CA VAL A 464 9.58 -9.78 -2.82
C VAL A 464 9.36 -11.27 -3.07
N ARG A 465 8.56 -11.92 -2.22
CA ARG A 465 8.29 -13.36 -2.38
C ARG A 465 7.39 -13.64 -3.58
N ALA A 466 6.40 -12.78 -3.83
CA ALA A 466 5.53 -12.88 -5.00
C ALA A 466 6.34 -12.72 -6.30
N THR A 467 7.21 -11.71 -6.38
CA THR A 467 8.05 -11.48 -7.58
C THR A 467 9.02 -12.63 -7.80
N HIS A 468 9.70 -13.09 -6.75
CA HIS A 468 10.60 -14.24 -6.84
C HIS A 468 9.87 -15.52 -7.22
N TYR A 469 8.67 -15.79 -6.67
CA TYR A 469 7.89 -16.96 -7.06
C TYR A 469 7.49 -16.91 -8.54
N ILE A 470 7.09 -15.74 -9.05
CA ILE A 470 6.72 -15.57 -10.45
C ILE A 470 7.94 -15.70 -11.38
N GLN A 471 9.10 -15.17 -11.00
CA GLN A 471 10.34 -15.22 -11.79
C GLN A 471 11.01 -16.60 -11.76
N ALA A 472 11.08 -17.25 -10.59
CA ALA A 472 11.84 -18.49 -10.39
C ALA A 472 11.03 -19.78 -10.66
N SER A 473 9.71 -19.69 -10.86
CA SER A 473 8.90 -20.88 -11.10
C SER A 473 9.15 -21.48 -12.49
N THR A 474 9.12 -22.81 -12.57
CA THR A 474 9.12 -23.57 -13.84
C THR A 474 7.77 -23.50 -14.58
N LEU A 475 6.73 -23.00 -13.91
CA LEU A 475 5.38 -22.84 -14.45
C LEU A 475 5.26 -21.53 -15.25
N PRO A 476 4.33 -21.43 -16.21
CA PRO A 476 4.05 -20.18 -16.91
C PRO A 476 3.73 -19.03 -15.94
N SER A 477 4.38 -17.90 -16.11
CA SER A 477 4.29 -16.74 -15.20
C SER A 477 2.86 -16.24 -14.96
N LEU A 478 1.96 -16.36 -15.94
CA LEU A 478 0.53 -16.04 -15.80
C LEU A 478 -0.23 -16.98 -14.85
N LEU A 479 0.15 -18.25 -14.75
CA LEU A 479 -0.46 -19.20 -13.82
C LEU A 479 0.00 -18.93 -12.39
N CYS A 480 1.28 -18.59 -12.22
CA CYS A 480 1.86 -18.21 -10.93
C CYS A 480 1.26 -16.88 -10.44
N LEU A 481 1.12 -15.90 -11.34
CA LEU A 481 0.39 -14.66 -11.08
C LEU A 481 -1.04 -14.94 -10.61
N ARG A 482 -1.79 -15.78 -11.34
CA ARG A 482 -3.16 -16.12 -10.96
C ARG A 482 -3.22 -16.82 -9.60
N LYS A 483 -2.30 -17.74 -9.31
CA LYS A 483 -2.22 -18.41 -8.00
C LYS A 483 -1.98 -17.43 -6.85
N VAL A 484 -1.10 -16.45 -7.05
CA VAL A 484 -0.78 -15.42 -6.06
C VAL A 484 -1.97 -14.48 -5.87
N LEU A 485 -2.59 -14.00 -6.95
CA LEU A 485 -3.75 -13.10 -6.90
C LEU A 485 -5.00 -13.76 -6.30
N GLU A 486 -5.16 -15.08 -6.49
CA GLU A 486 -6.27 -15.85 -5.91
C GLU A 486 -5.96 -16.39 -4.49
N ASN A 487 -4.85 -15.98 -3.85
CA ASN A 487 -4.41 -16.44 -2.52
C ASN A 487 -4.38 -17.97 -2.34
N ARG A 488 -4.07 -18.73 -3.41
CA ARG A 488 -3.95 -20.20 -3.31
C ARG A 488 -2.63 -20.59 -2.66
N LYS A 489 -2.58 -21.81 -2.07
CA LYS A 489 -1.34 -22.37 -1.49
C LYS A 489 -0.16 -22.23 -2.45
N SER A 490 0.85 -21.50 -1.99
CA SER A 490 2.05 -21.14 -2.72
C SER A 490 3.21 -20.95 -1.73
N PRO A 491 4.47 -20.95 -2.20
CA PRO A 491 5.62 -20.66 -1.34
C PRO A 491 5.53 -19.30 -0.62
N VAL A 492 4.76 -18.35 -1.17
CA VAL A 492 4.47 -17.06 -0.53
C VAL A 492 3.57 -17.27 0.70
N THR A 493 2.44 -17.96 0.54
CA THR A 493 1.52 -18.22 1.65
C THR A 493 2.16 -19.09 2.73
N ASP A 494 2.90 -20.12 2.34
CA ASP A 494 3.54 -21.07 3.27
C ASP A 494 4.57 -20.36 4.17
N HIS A 495 5.28 -19.36 3.63
CA HIS A 495 6.23 -18.56 4.42
C HIS A 495 5.54 -17.70 5.48
N PHE A 496 4.45 -17.03 5.11
CA PHE A 496 3.66 -16.26 6.08
C PHE A 496 2.99 -17.16 7.11
N ASP A 497 2.52 -18.35 6.71
CA ASP A 497 1.96 -19.34 7.63
C ASP A 497 2.99 -19.78 8.68
N ALA A 498 4.24 -20.02 8.27
CA ALA A 498 5.32 -20.33 9.21
C ALA A 498 5.62 -19.16 10.17
N LEU A 499 5.62 -17.91 9.68
CA LEU A 499 5.80 -16.72 10.52
C LEU A 499 4.65 -16.56 11.53
N TYR A 500 3.40 -16.69 11.09
CA TYR A 500 2.22 -16.60 11.95
C TYR A 500 2.22 -17.69 13.01
N THR A 501 2.49 -18.94 12.60
CA THR A 501 2.61 -20.08 13.52
C THR A 501 3.67 -19.81 14.58
N ARG A 502 4.83 -19.26 14.20
CA ARG A 502 5.91 -18.95 15.13
C ARG A 502 5.52 -17.88 16.16
N VAL A 503 4.86 -16.81 15.72
CA VAL A 503 4.41 -15.75 16.62
C VAL A 503 3.35 -16.29 17.58
N LEU A 504 2.36 -17.04 17.07
CA LEU A 504 1.32 -17.65 17.90
C LEU A 504 1.89 -18.68 18.88
N MET A 505 2.82 -19.54 18.44
CA MET A 505 3.53 -20.45 19.35
C MET A 505 4.30 -19.69 20.42
N THR A 506 4.88 -18.53 20.13
CA THR A 506 5.62 -17.75 21.14
C THR A 506 4.66 -17.05 22.12
N ALA A 507 3.54 -16.53 21.61
CA ALA A 507 2.53 -15.83 22.42
C ALA A 507 1.67 -16.80 23.26
N MET A 508 1.42 -18.00 22.75
CA MET A 508 0.45 -18.96 23.29
C MET A 508 1.10 -20.23 23.89
N ASN A 509 2.44 -20.33 23.93
CA ASN A 509 3.09 -21.53 24.50
C ASN A 509 2.83 -21.70 26.00
N ASN A 510 2.59 -22.94 26.43
CA ASN A 510 2.48 -23.36 27.83
C ASN A 510 1.28 -22.77 28.61
N TYR A 511 0.20 -22.40 27.92
CA TYR A 511 -1.01 -21.88 28.57
C TYR A 511 -2.12 -22.94 28.66
N GLU A 512 -2.92 -22.87 29.73
CA GLU A 512 -4.12 -23.71 29.93
C GLU A 512 -5.19 -23.42 28.86
N ASP A 513 -6.09 -24.38 28.62
CA ASP A 513 -7.14 -24.30 27.59
C ASP A 513 -7.97 -23.00 27.69
N ASP A 514 -8.27 -22.54 28.91
CA ASP A 514 -9.03 -21.30 29.16
C ASP A 514 -8.32 -20.04 28.62
N VAL A 515 -6.99 -20.03 28.65
CA VAL A 515 -6.19 -18.91 28.15
C VAL A 515 -6.13 -18.94 26.63
N LEU A 516 -5.99 -20.13 26.03
CA LEU A 516 -6.06 -20.30 24.57
C LEU A 516 -7.41 -19.82 24.03
N GLU A 517 -8.49 -20.12 24.75
CA GLU A 517 -9.83 -19.64 24.42
C GLU A 517 -9.93 -18.10 24.48
N ALA A 518 -9.32 -17.46 25.49
CA ALA A 518 -9.26 -16.00 25.57
C ALA A 518 -8.48 -15.37 24.41
N TYR A 519 -7.37 -15.98 23.97
CA TYR A 519 -6.64 -15.55 22.77
C TYR A 519 -7.49 -15.66 21.50
N SER A 520 -8.13 -16.81 21.28
CA SER A 520 -8.98 -17.04 20.12
C SER A 520 -10.15 -16.04 20.06
N ARG A 521 -10.78 -15.74 21.18
CA ARG A 521 -11.84 -14.72 21.27
C ARG A 521 -11.34 -13.30 20.97
N CYS A 522 -10.19 -12.91 21.51
CA CYS A 522 -9.57 -11.63 21.21
C CYS A 522 -9.26 -11.49 19.71
N ILE A 523 -8.64 -12.51 19.12
CA ILE A 523 -8.31 -12.54 17.69
C ILE A 523 -9.58 -12.45 16.85
N GLY A 524 -10.59 -13.26 17.16
CA GLY A 524 -11.90 -13.24 16.51
C GLY A 524 -12.59 -11.88 16.56
N ALA A 525 -12.60 -11.25 17.73
CA ALA A 525 -13.19 -9.93 17.92
C ALA A 525 -12.43 -8.82 17.15
N ILE A 526 -11.10 -8.86 17.13
CA ILE A 526 -10.29 -7.92 16.33
C ILE A 526 -10.56 -8.12 14.83
N LEU A 527 -10.65 -9.37 14.35
CA LEU A 527 -10.97 -9.66 12.95
C LEU A 527 -12.36 -9.18 12.55
N ALA A 528 -13.37 -9.44 13.38
CA ALA A 528 -14.75 -9.07 13.08
C ALA A 528 -14.96 -7.56 13.11
N THR A 529 -14.31 -6.86 14.06
CA THR A 529 -14.41 -5.40 14.18
C THR A 529 -13.65 -4.68 13.07
N SER A 530 -12.38 -5.06 12.82
CA SER A 530 -11.55 -4.42 11.78
C SER A 530 -12.12 -4.51 10.36
N GLN A 531 -12.94 -5.52 10.04
CA GLN A 531 -13.58 -5.65 8.73
C GLN A 531 -14.74 -4.69 8.50
N ARG A 532 -15.39 -4.19 9.56
CA ARG A 532 -16.70 -3.52 9.47
C ARG A 532 -16.66 -2.10 9.99
N GLY A 533 -15.83 -1.82 10.99
CA GLY A 533 -15.63 -0.47 11.52
C GLY A 533 -14.48 -0.41 12.51
N ASN A 534 -13.70 0.68 12.45
CA ASN A 534 -12.59 0.88 13.36
C ASN A 534 -13.11 1.12 14.79
N LEU A 535 -13.03 0.09 15.64
CA LEU A 535 -13.35 0.17 17.06
C LEU A 535 -12.07 0.51 17.84
N THR A 536 -12.15 1.50 18.73
CA THR A 536 -11.00 1.85 19.57
C THR A 536 -10.67 0.70 20.52
N ILE A 537 -9.43 0.59 20.98
CA ILE A 537 -9.00 -0.43 21.96
C ILE A 537 -9.86 -0.34 23.22
N ALA A 538 -10.14 0.87 23.72
CA ALA A 538 -11.06 1.10 24.83
C ALA A 538 -12.50 0.64 24.50
N GLY A 539 -12.94 0.83 23.26
CA GLY A 539 -14.23 0.33 22.78
C GLY A 539 -14.27 -1.20 22.70
N LEU A 540 -13.20 -1.84 22.25
CA LEU A 540 -13.06 -3.29 22.19
C LEU A 540 -13.02 -3.89 23.60
N GLN A 541 -12.27 -3.27 24.52
CA GLN A 541 -12.26 -3.61 25.94
C GLN A 541 -13.68 -3.58 26.51
N HIS A 542 -14.44 -2.51 26.27
CA HIS A 542 -15.82 -2.41 26.74
C HIS A 542 -16.73 -3.48 26.12
N LEU A 543 -16.61 -3.72 24.81
CA LEU A 543 -17.41 -4.71 24.08
C LEU A 543 -17.21 -6.14 24.64
N LEU A 544 -15.96 -6.52 24.94
CA LEU A 544 -15.61 -7.84 25.49
C LEU A 544 -15.90 -7.96 26.99
N LEU A 545 -15.72 -6.86 27.75
CA LEU A 545 -15.99 -6.82 29.18
C LEU A 545 -17.49 -6.97 29.49
N VAL A 546 -18.35 -6.24 28.75
CA VAL A 546 -19.81 -6.29 28.93
C VAL A 546 -20.36 -7.69 28.63
N ALA A 547 -19.70 -8.44 27.75
CA ALA A 547 -20.05 -9.83 27.50
C ALA A 547 -19.59 -10.80 28.60
N SER A 548 -18.90 -10.32 29.64
CA SER A 548 -18.24 -11.07 30.72
C SER A 548 -17.24 -12.10 30.18
N ARG A 549 -16.54 -11.75 29.09
CA ARG A 549 -15.64 -12.68 28.40
C ARG A 549 -14.18 -12.46 28.75
N ILE A 550 -13.70 -11.22 28.71
CA ILE A 550 -12.28 -10.87 28.89
C ILE A 550 -12.19 -9.56 29.65
N ASP A 551 -11.35 -9.51 30.69
CA ASP A 551 -11.07 -8.28 31.44
C ASP A 551 -10.02 -7.42 30.73
N GLY A 552 -10.02 -6.12 31.02
CA GLY A 552 -9.15 -5.15 30.33
C GLY A 552 -7.67 -5.47 30.43
N ARG A 553 -7.20 -6.02 31.56
CA ARG A 553 -5.79 -6.39 31.76
C ARG A 553 -5.39 -7.59 30.90
N THR A 554 -6.27 -8.59 30.76
CA THR A 554 -6.03 -9.74 29.89
C THR A 554 -6.00 -9.32 28.43
N LEU A 555 -6.91 -8.43 27.99
CA LEU A 555 -6.87 -7.90 26.63
C LEU A 555 -5.57 -7.11 26.36
N GLU A 556 -5.16 -6.22 27.27
CA GLU A 556 -3.90 -5.48 27.12
C GLU A 556 -2.70 -6.41 27.01
N ARG A 557 -2.66 -7.47 27.83
CA ARG A 557 -1.61 -8.49 27.74
C ARG A 557 -1.62 -9.21 26.39
N ILE A 558 -2.77 -9.72 25.96
CA ILE A 558 -2.92 -10.42 24.67
C ILE A 558 -2.52 -9.50 23.50
N MET A 559 -2.90 -8.22 23.55
CA MET A 559 -2.51 -7.25 22.52
C MET A 559 -1.00 -7.01 22.48
N MET A 560 -0.32 -6.99 23.63
CA MET A 560 1.14 -6.89 23.68
C MET A 560 1.82 -8.15 23.13
N ASP A 561 1.28 -9.32 23.47
CA ASP A 561 1.83 -10.61 23.05
C ASP A 561 1.61 -10.84 21.54
N LEU A 562 0.47 -10.40 21.00
CA LEU A 562 0.15 -10.38 19.56
C LEU A 562 0.69 -9.14 18.83
N GLY A 563 1.40 -8.25 19.51
CA GLY A 563 1.96 -7.01 18.96
C GLY A 563 2.71 -7.18 17.62
N PRO A 564 3.49 -8.26 17.39
CA PRO A 564 4.14 -8.50 16.10
C PRO A 564 3.18 -8.73 14.92
N LEU A 565 1.89 -9.04 15.16
CA LEU A 565 0.86 -9.27 14.16
C LEU A 565 -0.16 -8.11 14.06
N LEU A 566 -0.14 -7.19 15.03
CA LEU A 566 -1.15 -6.14 15.20
C LEU A 566 -0.59 -4.77 14.89
N ILE A 567 -1.27 -4.02 14.03
CA ILE A 567 -1.04 -2.57 13.88
C ILE A 567 -1.98 -1.86 14.83
N VAL A 568 -1.42 -0.92 15.59
CA VAL A 568 -2.22 0.09 16.29
C VAL A 568 -2.15 1.39 15.51
N THR A 569 -3.22 1.72 14.76
CA THR A 569 -3.31 2.99 14.03
C THR A 569 -3.80 4.10 14.96
N ASP A 570 -3.21 5.29 14.85
CA ASP A 570 -3.52 6.49 15.64
C ASP A 570 -3.47 6.30 17.16
N GLY A 571 -2.76 5.28 17.64
CA GLY A 571 -2.71 4.90 19.05
C GLY A 571 -4.03 4.38 19.61
N GLN A 572 -5.04 4.16 18.77
CA GLN A 572 -6.41 3.87 19.22
C GLN A 572 -7.04 2.63 18.60
N TYR A 573 -6.64 2.19 17.40
CA TYR A 573 -7.35 1.12 16.69
C TYR A 573 -6.44 -0.06 16.41
N ALA A 574 -6.85 -1.27 16.80
CA ALA A 574 -6.09 -2.49 16.56
C ALA A 574 -6.61 -3.23 15.32
N ARG A 575 -5.71 -3.58 14.40
CA ARG A 575 -6.00 -4.43 13.23
C ARG A 575 -4.87 -5.41 12.98
N PHE A 576 -5.17 -6.57 12.40
CA PHE A 576 -4.12 -7.44 11.91
C PHE A 576 -3.40 -6.80 10.73
N TYR A 577 -2.09 -6.96 10.72
CA TYR A 577 -1.20 -6.24 9.81
C TYR A 577 -1.45 -6.57 8.33
N HIS A 578 -1.67 -7.85 8.04
CA HIS A 578 -1.87 -8.33 6.69
C HIS A 578 -3.14 -9.18 6.60
N SER A 579 -3.95 -9.00 5.55
CA SER A 579 -5.22 -9.70 5.40
C SER A 579 -5.07 -11.22 5.29
N SER A 580 -3.91 -11.73 4.84
CA SER A 580 -3.67 -13.18 4.78
C SER A 580 -3.67 -13.85 6.16
N PHE A 581 -3.49 -13.10 7.25
CA PHE A 581 -3.61 -13.64 8.59
C PHE A 581 -5.03 -14.17 8.87
N LYS A 582 -6.06 -13.46 8.36
CA LYS A 582 -7.45 -13.93 8.42
C LYS A 582 -7.54 -15.30 7.75
N ASP A 583 -7.09 -15.41 6.51
CA ASP A 583 -7.16 -16.65 5.73
C ASP A 583 -6.42 -17.81 6.42
N TYR A 584 -5.28 -17.52 7.06
CA TYR A 584 -4.51 -18.50 7.83
C TYR A 584 -5.25 -19.00 9.08
N ILE A 585 -5.76 -18.07 9.91
CA ILE A 585 -6.36 -18.44 11.19
C ILE A 585 -7.74 -19.08 11.04
N THR A 586 -8.44 -18.80 9.93
CA THR A 586 -9.75 -19.41 9.63
C THR A 586 -9.64 -20.78 8.96
N ASP A 587 -8.50 -21.12 8.35
CA ASP A 587 -8.29 -22.39 7.66
C ASP A 587 -7.61 -23.40 8.59
N ARG A 588 -8.40 -24.38 9.05
CA ARG A 588 -7.93 -25.47 9.93
C ARG A 588 -6.77 -26.27 9.33
N SER A 589 -6.66 -26.34 8.00
CA SER A 589 -5.56 -27.05 7.33
C SER A 589 -4.22 -26.29 7.36
N ARG A 590 -4.24 -24.99 7.69
CA ARG A 590 -3.07 -24.11 7.71
C ARG A 590 -2.62 -23.76 9.12
N SER A 591 -3.55 -23.46 10.02
CA SER A 591 -3.26 -23.05 11.40
C SER A 591 -3.33 -24.18 12.44
N SER A 592 -3.82 -25.38 12.07
CA SER A 592 -3.97 -26.54 12.95
C SER A 592 -4.63 -26.19 14.29
N ASP A 593 -3.83 -26.15 15.36
CA ASP A 593 -4.26 -26.00 16.75
C ASP A 593 -4.64 -24.55 17.09
N PHE A 594 -4.22 -23.59 16.26
CA PHE A 594 -4.56 -22.17 16.41
C PHE A 594 -5.79 -21.75 15.59
N SER A 595 -6.43 -22.69 14.91
CA SER A 595 -7.56 -22.37 14.03
C SER A 595 -8.77 -21.86 14.81
N ILE A 596 -9.38 -20.78 14.32
CA ILE A 596 -10.59 -20.20 14.90
C ILE A 596 -11.77 -20.54 14.00
N ASN A 597 -12.81 -21.11 14.59
CA ASN A 597 -14.03 -21.48 13.88
C ASN A 597 -14.77 -20.23 13.37
N VAL A 598 -14.94 -20.13 12.05
CA VAL A 598 -15.61 -19.02 11.37
C VAL A 598 -17.00 -18.75 11.93
N GLU A 599 -17.73 -19.81 12.25
CA GLU A 599 -19.09 -19.69 12.77
C GLU A 599 -19.11 -19.15 14.20
N GLU A 600 -18.11 -19.47 15.03
CA GLU A 600 -18.05 -19.04 16.43
C GLU A 600 -17.62 -17.56 16.56
N TYR A 601 -16.55 -17.16 15.87
CA TYR A 601 -16.04 -15.80 16.04
C TYR A 601 -16.87 -14.73 15.33
N GLU A 602 -17.73 -15.08 14.36
CA GLU A 602 -18.68 -14.13 13.76
C GLU A 602 -19.96 -13.97 14.60
N VAL A 603 -20.37 -14.99 15.37
CA VAL A 603 -21.54 -14.92 16.27
C VAL A 603 -21.25 -14.07 17.50
N GLU A 604 -20.07 -14.23 18.11
CA GLU A 604 -19.71 -13.56 19.37
C GLU A 604 -19.86 -12.02 19.31
N PRO A 605 -19.35 -11.31 18.28
CA PRO A 605 -19.53 -9.87 18.13
C PRO A 605 -21.00 -9.43 18.09
N ALA A 606 -21.89 -10.21 17.46
CA ALA A 606 -23.32 -9.90 17.43
C ALA A 606 -23.92 -9.94 18.84
N GLU A 607 -23.61 -10.98 19.62
CA GLU A 607 -24.06 -11.10 21.01
C GLU A 607 -23.51 -9.97 21.89
N CYS A 608 -22.22 -9.63 21.74
CA CYS A 608 -21.60 -8.53 22.45
C CYS A 608 -22.28 -7.19 22.12
N CYS A 609 -22.59 -6.93 20.85
CA CYS A 609 -23.32 -5.73 20.44
C CYS A 609 -24.70 -5.64 21.09
N PHE A 610 -25.45 -6.75 21.13
CA PHE A 610 -26.74 -6.77 21.83
C PHE A 610 -26.58 -6.50 23.31
N LYS A 611 -25.60 -7.09 24.00
CA LYS A 611 -25.38 -6.85 25.43
C LYS A 611 -25.00 -5.39 25.73
N VAL A 612 -24.12 -4.79 24.92
CA VAL A 612 -23.78 -3.36 25.03
C VAL A 612 -25.01 -2.49 24.82
N MET A 613 -25.79 -2.72 23.76
CA MET A 613 -27.03 -1.99 23.53
C MET A 613 -28.06 -2.22 24.65
N GLN A 614 -28.06 -3.39 25.28
CA GLN A 614 -28.92 -3.68 26.42
C GLN A 614 -28.48 -2.89 27.67
N GLN A 615 -27.19 -2.72 27.92
CA GLN A 615 -26.70 -2.04 29.11
C GLN A 615 -26.70 -0.51 28.96
N ASP A 616 -26.27 0.00 27.80
CA ASP A 616 -25.90 1.40 27.63
C ASP A 616 -27.01 2.27 27.00
N LEU A 617 -27.95 1.67 26.26
CA LEU A 617 -29.06 2.43 25.67
C LEU A 617 -30.04 2.90 26.74
N ARG A 618 -30.30 4.20 26.74
CA ARG A 618 -31.28 4.85 27.61
C ARG A 618 -32.02 5.94 26.86
N PHE A 619 -33.20 6.30 27.38
CA PHE A 619 -33.99 7.42 26.88
C PHE A 619 -33.21 8.74 27.00
N ASN A 620 -33.25 9.56 25.95
CA ASN A 620 -32.63 10.88 25.91
C ASN A 620 -31.15 10.83 26.32
N ILE A 621 -30.37 9.98 25.63
CA ILE A 621 -29.01 9.62 26.03
C ILE A 621 -28.06 10.84 26.07
N CYS A 622 -28.28 11.82 25.20
CA CYS A 622 -27.52 13.08 25.14
C CYS A 622 -28.16 14.24 25.93
N GLU A 623 -29.18 13.96 26.75
CA GLU A 623 -29.83 14.94 27.64
C GLU A 623 -30.31 16.21 26.92
N LEU A 624 -30.96 16.03 25.76
CA LEU A 624 -31.55 17.13 25.01
C LEU A 624 -32.60 17.85 25.86
N LYS A 625 -32.40 19.15 26.07
CA LYS A 625 -33.25 19.98 26.95
C LYS A 625 -34.60 20.34 26.34
N SER A 626 -34.73 20.34 25.01
CA SER A 626 -35.95 20.73 24.32
C SER A 626 -36.13 19.96 23.02
N SER A 627 -37.38 19.64 22.69
CA SER A 627 -37.80 19.11 21.39
C SER A 627 -38.00 20.19 20.33
N SER A 628 -38.03 21.47 20.70
CA SER A 628 -38.33 22.58 19.77
C SER A 628 -37.16 22.99 18.88
N LEU A 629 -35.95 22.54 19.20
CA LEU A 629 -34.74 22.84 18.45
C LEU A 629 -34.45 21.72 17.45
N LEU A 630 -33.94 22.11 16.28
CA LEU A 630 -33.36 21.17 15.34
C LEU A 630 -32.02 20.66 15.87
N ASN A 631 -31.63 19.44 15.49
CA ASN A 631 -30.35 18.85 15.87
C ASN A 631 -29.17 19.76 15.51
N ASN A 632 -29.24 20.46 14.36
CA ASN A 632 -28.20 21.39 13.92
C ASN A 632 -28.18 22.75 14.67
N GLN A 633 -29.24 23.07 15.43
CA GLN A 633 -29.35 24.30 16.23
C GLN A 633 -28.86 24.11 17.67
N VAL A 634 -28.61 22.87 18.10
CA VAL A 634 -28.05 22.57 19.42
C VAL A 634 -26.53 22.75 19.37
N SER A 635 -26.05 23.85 19.97
CA SER A 635 -24.64 24.30 19.89
C SER A 635 -23.62 23.24 20.33
N ASP A 636 -23.94 22.49 21.39
CA ASP A 636 -22.99 21.54 22.02
C ASP A 636 -23.28 20.08 21.64
N LEU A 637 -24.16 19.81 20.66
CA LEU A 637 -24.63 18.46 20.36
C LEU A 637 -23.50 17.50 20.02
N LYS A 638 -22.52 17.96 19.21
CA LYS A 638 -21.37 17.12 18.85
C LYS A 638 -20.57 16.72 20.08
N LEU A 639 -20.36 17.62 21.04
CA LEU A 639 -19.65 17.33 22.28
C LEU A 639 -20.46 16.36 23.15
N GLN A 640 -21.77 16.59 23.28
CA GLN A 640 -22.67 15.70 24.03
C GLN A 640 -22.70 14.29 23.44
N VAL A 641 -22.72 14.15 22.12
CA VAL A 641 -22.64 12.86 21.43
C VAL A 641 -21.33 12.14 21.76
N HIS A 642 -20.19 12.84 21.69
CA HIS A 642 -18.88 12.24 22.02
C HIS A 642 -18.75 11.87 23.50
N SER A 643 -19.41 12.59 24.42
CA SER A 643 -19.33 12.32 25.86
C SER A 643 -20.31 11.26 26.35
N HIS A 644 -21.50 11.15 25.75
CA HIS A 644 -22.55 10.24 26.21
C HIS A 644 -22.65 8.94 25.39
N ILE A 645 -22.23 8.94 24.13
CA ILE A 645 -22.25 7.75 23.28
C ILE A 645 -20.83 7.20 23.19
N THR A 646 -20.58 6.10 23.93
CA THR A 646 -19.26 5.45 23.95
C THR A 646 -18.90 4.89 22.56
N PRO A 647 -17.60 4.75 22.23
CA PRO A 647 -17.18 4.12 20.98
C PRO A 647 -17.75 2.72 20.78
N ALA A 648 -17.88 1.94 21.86
CA ALA A 648 -18.48 0.61 21.86
C ALA A 648 -19.98 0.65 21.52
N LEU A 649 -20.74 1.56 22.13
CA LEU A 649 -22.16 1.73 21.84
C LEU A 649 -22.39 2.21 20.41
N LYS A 650 -21.59 3.17 19.93
CA LYS A 650 -21.63 3.64 18.54
C LYS A 650 -21.41 2.48 17.56
N TYR A 651 -20.37 1.68 17.79
CA TYR A 651 -20.08 0.49 16.98
C TYR A 651 -21.24 -0.51 17.00
N ALA A 652 -21.73 -0.84 18.20
CA ALA A 652 -22.83 -1.78 18.37
C ALA A 652 -24.10 -1.32 17.63
N CYS A 653 -24.46 -0.04 17.73
CA CYS A 653 -25.66 0.49 17.06
C CYS A 653 -25.55 0.46 15.52
N ILE A 654 -24.35 0.62 14.96
CA ILE A 654 -24.14 0.64 13.50
C ILE A 654 -24.02 -0.77 12.93
N HIS A 655 -23.29 -1.68 13.59
CA HIS A 655 -22.81 -2.93 12.98
C HIS A 655 -23.46 -4.21 13.50
N TRP A 656 -24.38 -4.16 14.48
CA TRP A 656 -25.00 -5.38 14.99
C TRP A 656 -25.77 -6.15 13.91
N ILE A 657 -26.39 -5.46 12.94
CA ILE A 657 -27.13 -6.10 11.84
C ILE A 657 -26.18 -6.84 10.92
N ASP A 658 -25.05 -6.21 10.57
CA ASP A 658 -24.02 -6.86 9.76
C ASP A 658 -23.54 -8.15 10.43
N HIS A 659 -23.24 -8.08 11.73
CA HIS A 659 -22.77 -9.24 12.53
C HIS A 659 -23.82 -10.34 12.58
N PHE A 660 -25.10 -9.97 12.66
CA PHE A 660 -26.18 -10.94 12.57
C PHE A 660 -26.28 -11.61 11.20
N ILE A 661 -26.20 -10.83 10.11
CA ILE A 661 -26.33 -11.35 8.74
C ILE A 661 -25.21 -12.35 8.43
N ALA A 662 -24.00 -12.08 8.93
CA ALA A 662 -22.84 -12.94 8.69
C ALA A 662 -22.99 -14.33 9.32
N SER A 663 -23.56 -14.42 10.53
CA SER A 663 -23.81 -15.71 11.18
C SER A 663 -25.15 -15.71 11.94
N PRO A 664 -26.27 -15.97 11.24
CA PRO A 664 -27.61 -15.94 11.85
C PRO A 664 -27.85 -17.19 12.71
N ASN A 665 -28.11 -16.97 14.01
CA ASN A 665 -28.37 -18.05 14.97
C ASN A 665 -29.72 -17.84 15.69
N GLN A 666 -30.40 -18.93 16.08
CA GLN A 666 -31.66 -18.92 16.84
C GLN A 666 -31.53 -18.19 18.19
N ASN A 667 -30.37 -18.24 18.85
CA ASN A 667 -30.13 -17.49 20.08
C ASN A 667 -30.13 -15.97 19.85
N LEU A 668 -29.53 -15.51 18.75
CA LEU A 668 -29.57 -14.12 18.32
C LEU A 668 -30.99 -13.70 17.95
N VAL A 669 -31.75 -14.55 17.25
CA VAL A 669 -33.17 -14.33 16.95
C VAL A 669 -33.98 -14.09 18.23
N ASN A 670 -33.76 -14.90 19.27
CA ASN A 670 -34.45 -14.75 20.55
C ASN A 670 -34.03 -13.47 21.30
N SER A 671 -32.76 -13.09 21.22
CA SER A 671 -32.25 -11.84 21.80
C SER A 671 -32.81 -10.62 21.07
N LEU A 672 -32.94 -10.71 19.75
CA LEU A 672 -33.54 -9.69 18.90
C LEU A 672 -35.04 -9.52 19.19
N LYS A 673 -35.81 -10.60 19.33
CA LYS A 673 -37.22 -10.53 19.73
C LYS A 673 -37.40 -9.73 21.02
N ARG A 674 -36.59 -10.05 22.05
CA ARG A 674 -36.57 -9.32 23.33
C ARG A 674 -36.19 -7.84 23.16
N PHE A 675 -35.21 -7.55 22.30
CA PHE A 675 -34.79 -6.18 22.01
C PHE A 675 -35.91 -5.35 21.35
N LEU A 676 -36.67 -5.95 20.41
CA LEU A 676 -37.78 -5.30 19.70
C LEU A 676 -39.07 -5.18 20.51
N GLU A 677 -39.25 -6.00 21.54
CA GLU A 677 -40.40 -5.92 22.45
C GLU A 677 -40.25 -4.81 23.50
N GLY A 678 -39.02 -4.35 23.74
CA GLY A 678 -38.70 -3.32 24.72
C GLY A 678 -38.51 -1.92 24.14
N PRO A 679 -38.41 -0.90 25.00
CA PRO A 679 -38.21 0.50 24.59
C PRO A 679 -36.81 0.77 24.01
N ARG A 680 -35.87 -0.18 24.20
CA ARG A 680 -34.48 -0.08 23.71
C ARG A 680 -34.38 0.04 22.20
N PHE A 681 -35.34 -0.53 21.47
CA PHE A 681 -35.45 -0.31 20.04
C PHE A 681 -35.59 1.17 19.67
N MET A 682 -36.41 1.93 20.43
CA MET A 682 -36.55 3.36 20.20
C MET A 682 -35.26 4.11 20.55
N TYR A 683 -34.57 3.71 21.63
CA TYR A 683 -33.28 4.31 22.00
C TYR A 683 -32.19 4.06 20.94
N TRP A 684 -32.25 2.92 20.24
CA TRP A 684 -31.35 2.65 19.12
C TRP A 684 -31.59 3.60 17.94
N ILE A 685 -32.86 3.85 17.58
CA ILE A 685 -33.20 4.86 16.57
C ILE A 685 -32.76 6.26 17.02
N GLU A 686 -32.92 6.58 18.32
CA GLU A 686 -32.46 7.84 18.91
C GLU A 686 -30.95 8.05 18.69
N VAL A 687 -30.14 7.05 19.03
CA VAL A 687 -28.68 7.08 18.83
C VAL A 687 -28.33 7.21 17.35
N LEU A 688 -28.98 6.46 16.46
CA LEU A 688 -28.71 6.57 15.02
C LEU A 688 -29.08 7.95 14.46
N SER A 689 -30.16 8.57 14.94
CA SER A 689 -30.49 9.95 14.57
C SER A 689 -29.41 10.94 15.04
N LEU A 690 -28.97 10.83 16.30
CA LEU A 690 -27.93 11.70 16.87
C LEU A 690 -26.58 11.54 16.16
N LEU A 691 -26.27 10.35 15.66
CA LEU A 691 -25.09 10.07 14.86
C LEU A 691 -25.23 10.52 13.40
N GLY A 692 -26.43 10.94 12.96
CA GLY A 692 -26.74 11.23 11.57
C GLY A 692 -26.69 10.00 10.66
N ARG A 693 -26.97 8.81 11.21
CA ARG A 693 -26.83 7.50 10.56
C ARG A 693 -28.13 6.69 10.49
N LEU A 694 -29.27 7.35 10.27
CA LEU A 694 -30.56 6.68 10.05
C LEU A 694 -30.59 5.91 8.71
N ASP A 695 -29.74 6.32 7.75
CA ASP A 695 -29.45 5.60 6.51
C ASP A 695 -29.10 4.13 6.76
N VAL A 696 -28.24 3.86 7.74
CA VAL A 696 -27.81 2.50 8.12
C VAL A 696 -28.99 1.65 8.55
N ALA A 697 -29.89 2.20 9.36
CA ALA A 697 -31.08 1.46 9.78
C ALA A 697 -31.97 1.13 8.59
N ILE A 698 -32.21 2.08 7.69
CA ILE A 698 -33.07 1.87 6.52
C ILE A 698 -32.46 0.82 5.59
N GLU A 699 -31.19 0.98 5.22
CA GLU A 699 -30.50 0.09 4.30
C GLU A 699 -30.39 -1.34 4.87
N ARG A 700 -29.85 -1.47 6.08
CA ARG A 700 -29.56 -2.77 6.69
C ARG A 700 -30.80 -3.50 7.15
N LEU A 701 -31.85 -2.81 7.61
CA LEU A 701 -33.13 -3.47 7.89
C LEU A 701 -33.79 -4.00 6.62
N SER A 702 -33.63 -3.33 5.48
CA SER A 702 -34.13 -3.84 4.19
C SER A 702 -33.39 -5.13 3.77
N GLU A 703 -32.08 -5.19 3.93
CA GLU A 703 -31.27 -6.38 3.63
C GLU A 703 -31.61 -7.52 4.59
N PHE A 704 -31.69 -7.20 5.88
CA PHE A 704 -32.07 -8.12 6.94
C PHE A 704 -33.47 -8.75 6.74
N LEU A 705 -34.42 -7.97 6.22
CA LEU A 705 -35.77 -8.42 5.89
C LEU A 705 -35.83 -9.48 4.78
N SER A 706 -34.76 -9.63 4.00
CA SER A 706 -34.67 -10.65 2.95
C SER A 706 -34.29 -12.04 3.49
N LEU A 707 -33.82 -12.15 4.73
CA LEU A 707 -33.41 -13.41 5.35
C LEU A 707 -34.61 -14.29 5.74
N GLU A 708 -34.61 -15.56 5.30
CA GLU A 708 -35.69 -16.51 5.61
C GLU A 708 -35.88 -16.76 7.11
N LEU A 709 -34.77 -16.80 7.88
CA LEU A 709 -34.79 -17.02 9.34
C LEU A 709 -35.62 -15.97 10.10
N VAL A 710 -35.77 -14.78 9.52
CA VAL A 710 -36.41 -13.62 10.16
C VAL A 710 -37.77 -13.29 9.53
N ARG A 711 -38.18 -14.05 8.50
CA ARG A 711 -39.41 -13.86 7.72
C ARG A 711 -40.68 -13.81 8.58
N TYR A 712 -40.68 -14.47 9.73
CA TYR A 712 -41.81 -14.52 10.67
C TYR A 712 -41.81 -13.39 11.71
N ILE A 713 -40.75 -12.58 11.77
CA ILE A 713 -40.70 -11.42 12.65
C ILE A 713 -41.28 -10.22 11.87
N PRO A 714 -42.22 -9.46 12.45
CA PRO A 714 -42.96 -8.39 11.77
C PRO A 714 -42.13 -7.11 11.55
N PHE A 715 -40.92 -7.22 10.98
CA PHE A 715 -40.00 -6.12 10.71
C PHE A 715 -40.48 -5.14 9.64
N ARG A 716 -41.34 -5.59 8.72
CA ARG A 716 -41.85 -4.75 7.62
C ARG A 716 -42.53 -3.47 8.12
N TYR A 717 -43.13 -3.50 9.31
CA TYR A 717 -43.78 -2.35 9.93
C TYR A 717 -42.80 -1.36 10.57
N LEU A 718 -41.61 -1.82 10.98
CA LEU A 718 -40.56 -0.98 11.57
C LEU A 718 -39.83 -0.19 10.50
N HIS A 719 -39.49 -0.85 9.39
CA HIS A 719 -38.92 -0.18 8.22
C HIS A 719 -39.88 0.88 7.66
N HIS A 720 -41.19 0.56 7.61
CA HIS A 720 -42.22 1.53 7.22
C HIS A 720 -42.25 2.73 8.18
N PHE A 721 -42.25 2.51 9.50
CA PHE A 721 -42.23 3.58 10.50
C PHE A 721 -41.05 4.55 10.31
N LEU A 722 -39.85 4.01 10.09
CA LEU A 722 -38.65 4.82 9.85
C LEU A 722 -38.74 5.63 8.56
N LEU A 723 -39.21 5.03 7.46
CA LEU A 723 -39.34 5.73 6.18
C LEU A 723 -40.36 6.87 6.24
N SER A 724 -41.49 6.67 6.91
CA SER A 724 -42.56 7.67 7.01
C SER A 724 -42.20 8.87 7.88
N PHE A 725 -41.36 8.68 8.90
CA PHE A 725 -40.98 9.74 9.83
C PHE A 725 -39.49 10.12 9.75
N HIS A 726 -38.77 9.66 8.72
CA HIS A 726 -37.34 9.86 8.54
C HIS A 726 -36.94 11.33 8.72
N ASP A 727 -37.57 12.22 7.96
CA ASP A 727 -37.17 13.62 7.90
C ASP A 727 -37.39 14.33 9.24
N ALA A 728 -38.48 13.99 9.96
CA ALA A 728 -38.75 14.53 11.29
C ALA A 728 -37.73 14.04 12.33
N ILE A 729 -37.42 12.73 12.34
CA ILE A 729 -36.49 12.13 13.28
C ILE A 729 -35.06 12.62 13.03
N ALA A 730 -34.65 12.72 11.75
CA ALA A 730 -33.33 13.20 11.34
C ALA A 730 -33.14 14.69 11.67
N ALA A 731 -34.17 15.51 11.45
CA ALA A 731 -34.11 16.94 11.73
C ALA A 731 -34.08 17.25 13.23
N SER A 732 -34.84 16.53 14.06
CA SER A 732 -34.86 16.69 15.51
C SER A 732 -35.14 15.36 16.21
N THR A 733 -34.14 14.82 16.90
CA THR A 733 -34.23 13.48 17.51
C THR A 733 -35.42 13.29 18.46
N PRO A 734 -35.80 14.26 19.33
CA PRO A 734 -36.96 14.12 20.22
C PRO A 734 -38.29 13.90 19.49
N HIS A 735 -38.40 14.31 18.22
CA HIS A 735 -39.59 14.07 17.42
C HIS A 735 -39.82 12.59 17.11
N LEU A 736 -38.85 11.70 17.37
CA LEU A 736 -39.07 10.26 17.43
C LEU A 736 -40.21 9.89 18.40
N TYR A 737 -40.25 10.53 19.57
CA TYR A 737 -41.23 10.24 20.61
C TYR A 737 -42.44 11.16 20.52
N VAL A 738 -42.22 12.47 20.32
CA VAL A 738 -43.28 13.48 20.37
C VAL A 738 -44.14 13.48 19.11
N SER A 739 -43.56 13.14 17.95
CA SER A 739 -44.26 13.15 16.67
C SER A 739 -44.40 11.74 16.07
N ALA A 740 -43.30 11.07 15.74
CA ALA A 740 -43.35 9.80 15.01
C ALA A 740 -44.18 8.73 15.75
N LEU A 741 -43.89 8.49 17.03
CA LEU A 741 -44.64 7.52 17.82
C LEU A 741 -46.09 7.97 18.13
N ALA A 742 -46.31 9.27 18.33
CA ALA A 742 -47.63 9.83 18.58
C ALA A 742 -48.55 9.71 17.37
N PHE A 743 -48.06 10.00 16.17
CA PHE A 743 -48.83 9.99 14.91
C PHE A 743 -48.77 8.66 14.14
N ALA A 744 -48.04 7.65 14.64
CA ALA A 744 -48.08 6.32 14.05
C ALA A 744 -49.51 5.72 14.07
N PRO A 745 -49.93 4.97 13.04
CA PRO A 745 -51.27 4.41 12.99
C PRO A 745 -51.58 3.53 14.19
N THR A 746 -52.82 3.61 14.69
CA THR A 746 -53.22 2.96 15.96
C THR A 746 -53.16 1.43 15.90
N GLU A 747 -53.37 0.83 14.73
CA GLU A 747 -53.23 -0.61 14.53
C GLU A 747 -51.81 -1.05 14.17
N SER A 748 -50.89 -0.10 13.96
CA SER A 748 -49.50 -0.44 13.67
C SER A 748 -48.87 -1.15 14.86
N LEU A 749 -48.10 -2.20 14.58
CA LEU A 749 -47.44 -2.99 15.60
C LEU A 749 -46.45 -2.14 16.42
N THR A 750 -45.76 -1.19 15.77
CA THR A 750 -44.85 -0.24 16.42
C THR A 750 -45.57 0.60 17.46
N ALA A 751 -46.70 1.21 17.11
CA ALA A 751 -47.49 2.03 18.03
C ALA A 751 -48.03 1.18 19.21
N ARG A 752 -48.64 0.01 18.92
CA ARG A 752 -49.19 -0.88 19.95
C ARG A 752 -48.14 -1.36 20.96
N ARG A 753 -46.91 -1.61 20.51
CA ARG A 753 -45.81 -2.08 21.37
C ARG A 753 -45.11 -0.95 22.12
N MET A 754 -44.88 0.19 21.48
CA MET A 754 -44.00 1.23 22.03
C MET A 754 -44.74 2.28 22.86
N ARG A 755 -45.98 2.66 22.53
CA ARG A 755 -46.74 3.67 23.29
C ARG A 755 -46.88 3.38 24.79
N PRO A 756 -47.08 2.13 25.24
CA PRO A 756 -47.14 1.82 26.68
C PRO A 756 -45.90 2.23 27.46
N TYR A 757 -44.71 2.25 26.83
CA TYR A 757 -43.46 2.69 27.47
C TYR A 757 -43.32 4.22 27.51
N PHE A 758 -44.08 4.96 26.70
CA PHE A 758 -44.03 6.41 26.59
C PHE A 758 -45.42 7.04 26.77
N PRO A 759 -46.03 6.92 27.97
CA PRO A 759 -47.41 7.34 28.22
C PRO A 759 -47.62 8.86 28.14
N ASN A 760 -46.55 9.65 28.30
CA ASN A 760 -46.58 11.12 28.26
C ASN A 760 -46.42 11.65 26.82
N THR A 761 -47.09 11.03 25.86
CA THR A 761 -47.07 11.43 24.43
C THR A 761 -48.42 11.99 24.02
N ILE A 762 -48.45 12.71 22.89
CA ILE A 762 -49.68 13.31 22.36
C ILE A 762 -50.62 12.18 21.92
N ASN A 763 -51.86 12.19 22.40
CA ASN A 763 -52.92 11.30 21.94
C ASN A 763 -53.84 12.01 20.96
N ILE A 764 -54.08 11.39 19.81
CA ILE A 764 -54.97 11.91 18.78
C ILE A 764 -56.41 11.52 19.15
N SER A 765 -57.26 12.52 19.41
CA SER A 765 -58.66 12.30 19.78
C SER A 765 -59.57 11.99 18.59
N GLN A 766 -59.25 12.50 17.40
CA GLN A 766 -60.04 12.32 16.17
C GLN A 766 -59.12 12.34 14.94
N GLY A 767 -59.46 11.58 13.89
CA GLY A 767 -58.72 11.56 12.62
C GLY A 767 -57.41 10.76 12.65
N ALA A 768 -57.20 9.90 13.65
CA ALA A 768 -56.07 8.99 13.67
C ALA A 768 -56.24 7.88 12.63
N ASP A 769 -55.24 7.69 11.77
CA ASP A 769 -55.24 6.57 10.84
C ASP A 769 -55.19 5.23 11.59
N SER A 770 -56.04 4.29 11.17
CA SER A 770 -56.00 2.91 11.68
C SER A 770 -54.81 2.16 11.10
N THR A 771 -54.57 2.31 9.80
CA THR A 771 -53.51 1.63 9.04
C THR A 771 -52.60 2.64 8.35
N TRP A 772 -51.41 2.19 7.96
CA TRP A 772 -50.47 3.05 7.22
C TRP A 772 -51.06 3.46 5.86
N HIS A 773 -50.90 4.73 5.51
CA HIS A 773 -51.25 5.22 4.19
C HIS A 773 -50.41 4.51 3.10
N PRO A 774 -50.97 4.18 1.92
CA PRO A 774 -50.22 3.51 0.85
C PRO A 774 -49.02 4.31 0.32
N CYS A 775 -49.09 5.64 0.37
CA CYS A 775 -47.95 6.51 0.12
C CYS A 775 -47.05 6.56 1.37
N ILE A 776 -45.85 6.01 1.24
CA ILE A 776 -44.88 5.86 2.33
C ILE A 776 -44.02 7.12 2.51
N LYS A 777 -43.63 7.76 1.40
CA LYS A 777 -42.76 8.93 1.38
C LYS A 777 -43.09 9.82 0.18
N THR A 778 -43.01 11.13 0.39
CA THR A 778 -43.13 12.17 -0.64
C THR A 778 -41.81 12.90 -0.75
N VAL A 779 -41.27 13.03 -1.97
CA VAL A 779 -39.99 13.70 -2.23
C VAL A 779 -40.25 14.98 -3.00
N ILE A 780 -39.70 16.09 -2.52
CA ILE A 780 -39.84 17.39 -3.17
C ILE A 780 -38.72 17.55 -4.19
N HIS A 781 -39.09 17.79 -5.45
CA HIS A 781 -38.15 18.06 -6.53
C HIS A 781 -37.95 19.57 -6.74
N PRO A 782 -36.77 20.01 -7.25
CA PRO A 782 -36.48 21.43 -7.47
C PRO A 782 -37.33 22.06 -8.57
N HIS A 783 -37.77 21.26 -9.54
CA HIS A 783 -38.58 21.68 -10.68
C HIS A 783 -39.69 20.66 -10.95
N ALA A 784 -40.68 21.05 -11.76
CA ALA A 784 -41.73 20.15 -12.23
C ALA A 784 -41.14 18.96 -13.00
N VAL A 785 -41.39 17.74 -12.54
CA VAL A 785 -40.87 16.52 -13.18
C VAL A 785 -41.61 16.28 -14.49
N GLN A 786 -40.90 16.31 -15.61
CA GLN A 786 -41.46 16.07 -16.95
C GLN A 786 -41.59 14.57 -17.25
N SER A 787 -40.58 13.79 -16.84
CA SER A 787 -40.54 12.34 -17.00
C SER A 787 -39.73 11.74 -15.88
N LEU A 788 -40.07 10.51 -15.50
CA LEU A 788 -39.31 9.73 -14.53
C LEU A 788 -39.16 8.28 -15.03
N SER A 789 -38.07 7.64 -14.65
CA SER A 789 -37.85 6.21 -14.87
C SER A 789 -37.24 5.58 -13.63
N VAL A 790 -37.69 4.38 -13.30
CA VAL A 790 -37.09 3.55 -12.24
C VAL A 790 -36.16 2.54 -12.91
N SER A 791 -35.03 2.25 -12.27
CA SER A 791 -34.12 1.19 -12.70
C SER A 791 -34.74 -0.20 -12.53
N SER A 792 -34.24 -1.19 -13.27
CA SER A 792 -34.69 -2.58 -13.22
C SER A 792 -34.42 -3.24 -11.86
N ASP A 793 -33.30 -2.88 -11.20
CA ASP A 793 -32.98 -3.25 -9.82
C ASP A 793 -33.96 -2.62 -8.79
N GLY A 794 -34.75 -1.63 -9.22
CA GLY A 794 -35.71 -0.93 -8.39
C GLY A 794 -35.07 -0.10 -7.27
N LEU A 795 -33.80 0.26 -7.37
CA LEU A 795 -33.06 1.03 -6.36
C LEU A 795 -32.91 2.50 -6.72
N ARG A 796 -32.90 2.84 -8.02
CA ARG A 796 -32.62 4.20 -8.50
C ARG A 796 -33.80 4.75 -9.32
N ILE A 797 -33.97 6.06 -9.26
CA ILE A 797 -34.93 6.81 -10.07
C ILE A 797 -34.17 7.89 -10.83
N VAL A 798 -34.40 8.02 -12.13
CA VAL A 798 -33.97 9.19 -12.90
C VAL A 798 -35.17 10.08 -13.14
N ALA A 799 -35.06 11.35 -12.76
CA ALA A 799 -36.07 12.38 -13.02
C ALA A 799 -35.51 13.44 -13.99
N ALA A 800 -36.36 13.87 -14.91
CA ALA A 800 -36.07 14.82 -15.97
C ALA A 800 -36.87 16.12 -15.81
N TYR A 801 -36.24 17.25 -16.14
CA TYR A 801 -36.77 18.58 -15.83
C TYR A 801 -36.90 19.50 -17.06
N PRO A 802 -37.65 20.63 -16.93
CA PRO A 802 -37.91 21.56 -18.02
C PRO A 802 -36.70 22.41 -18.41
N ASP A 803 -35.71 22.55 -17.53
CA ASP A 803 -34.47 23.31 -17.75
C ASP A 803 -33.42 22.53 -18.56
N GLY A 804 -33.73 21.30 -18.98
CA GLY A 804 -32.79 20.43 -19.69
C GLY A 804 -31.94 19.56 -18.76
N SER A 805 -32.18 19.62 -17.44
CA SER A 805 -31.44 18.85 -16.45
C SER A 805 -32.05 17.49 -16.12
N LEU A 806 -31.20 16.59 -15.63
CA LEU A 806 -31.50 15.24 -15.19
C LEU A 806 -30.96 15.04 -13.77
N SER A 807 -31.66 14.24 -12.98
CA SER A 807 -31.28 13.92 -11.60
C SER A 807 -31.46 12.44 -11.32
N ILE A 808 -30.53 11.85 -10.57
CA ILE A 808 -30.70 10.50 -10.03
C ILE A 808 -31.08 10.61 -8.56
N TRP A 809 -32.00 9.75 -8.12
CA TRP A 809 -32.48 9.66 -6.76
C TRP A 809 -32.40 8.21 -6.30
N ASP A 810 -32.07 8.04 -5.02
CA ASP A 810 -32.20 6.75 -4.35
C ASP A 810 -33.68 6.51 -4.04
N LYS A 811 -34.23 5.39 -4.51
CA LYS A 811 -35.65 5.07 -4.26
C LYS A 811 -35.91 4.72 -2.80
N LYS A 812 -34.96 4.08 -2.12
CA LYS A 812 -35.11 3.62 -0.73
C LYS A 812 -35.08 4.80 0.22
N THR A 813 -34.09 5.68 0.09
CA THR A 813 -33.96 6.83 0.99
C THR A 813 -34.73 8.05 0.48
N GLY A 814 -35.01 8.16 -0.82
CA GLY A 814 -35.58 9.36 -1.43
C GLY A 814 -34.58 10.51 -1.54
N ASP A 815 -33.29 10.23 -1.34
CA ASP A 815 -32.24 11.24 -1.40
C ASP A 815 -31.71 11.41 -2.82
N PHE A 816 -31.16 12.60 -3.05
CA PHE A 816 -30.56 12.98 -4.30
C PHE A 816 -29.16 12.35 -4.46
N ILE A 817 -28.93 11.60 -5.55
CA ILE A 817 -27.65 10.96 -5.87
C ILE A 817 -26.89 11.86 -6.86
N GLY A 818 -25.83 12.52 -6.38
CA GLY A 818 -24.89 13.27 -7.21
C GLY A 818 -25.26 14.74 -7.37
N LYS A 819 -25.01 15.33 -8.55
CA LYS A 819 -25.35 16.72 -8.91
C LYS A 819 -26.30 16.74 -10.11
N PRO A 820 -27.14 17.78 -10.29
CA PRO A 820 -28.06 17.84 -11.41
C PRO A 820 -27.24 17.93 -12.69
N ILE A 821 -27.53 17.06 -13.65
CA ILE A 821 -26.80 16.98 -14.89
C ILE A 821 -27.53 17.81 -15.93
N ILE A 822 -26.98 18.97 -16.24
CA ILE A 822 -27.49 19.81 -17.33
C ILE A 822 -26.94 19.24 -18.64
N GLY A 823 -27.80 18.58 -19.39
CA GLY A 823 -27.45 17.94 -20.66
C GLY A 823 -28.06 18.66 -21.84
N HIS A 824 -29.38 18.79 -21.83
CA HIS A 824 -30.13 19.34 -22.94
C HIS A 824 -30.20 20.87 -22.88
N THR A 825 -30.43 21.50 -24.02
CA THR A 825 -30.59 22.97 -24.11
C THR A 825 -32.04 23.43 -23.92
N ASN A 826 -32.97 22.48 -23.79
CA ASN A 826 -34.40 22.70 -23.64
C ASN A 826 -35.03 21.54 -22.84
N SER A 827 -36.31 21.68 -22.48
CA SER A 827 -37.09 20.73 -21.67
C SER A 827 -36.88 19.28 -22.10
N VAL A 828 -36.49 18.44 -21.13
CA VAL A 828 -36.38 16.99 -21.33
C VAL A 828 -37.79 16.41 -21.32
N THR A 829 -38.18 15.75 -22.39
CA THR A 829 -39.55 15.24 -22.61
C THR A 829 -39.74 13.83 -22.10
N CYS A 830 -38.72 12.99 -22.22
CA CYS A 830 -38.76 11.60 -21.80
C CYS A 830 -37.37 11.13 -21.36
N VAL A 831 -37.32 10.34 -20.29
CA VAL A 831 -36.11 9.69 -19.78
C VAL A 831 -36.41 8.24 -19.41
N LEU A 832 -35.48 7.33 -19.73
CA LEU A 832 -35.62 5.89 -19.49
C LEU A 832 -34.29 5.26 -19.10
N PHE A 833 -34.33 4.30 -18.17
CA PHE A 833 -33.25 3.33 -17.98
C PHE A 833 -33.29 2.26 -19.08
N SER A 834 -32.12 1.74 -19.44
CA SER A 834 -32.03 0.51 -20.22
C SER A 834 -32.42 -0.71 -19.37
N PRO A 835 -32.91 -1.80 -19.98
CA PRO A 835 -33.29 -3.02 -19.25
C PRO A 835 -32.18 -3.66 -18.40
N ASP A 836 -30.91 -3.38 -18.71
CA ASP A 836 -29.73 -3.86 -17.99
C ASP A 836 -29.17 -2.84 -16.97
N ASP A 837 -29.85 -1.70 -16.76
CA ASP A 837 -29.44 -0.57 -15.90
C ASP A 837 -28.06 0.04 -16.20
N GLY A 838 -27.44 -0.34 -17.32
CA GLY A 838 -26.14 0.16 -17.75
C GLY A 838 -26.19 1.53 -18.41
N LEU A 839 -27.34 1.87 -19.02
CA LEU A 839 -27.54 3.10 -19.77
C LEU A 839 -28.80 3.85 -19.31
N VAL A 840 -28.78 5.17 -19.46
CA VAL A 840 -29.97 6.02 -19.42
C VAL A 840 -30.07 6.74 -20.76
N ALA A 841 -31.26 6.86 -21.31
CA ALA A 841 -31.51 7.69 -22.49
C ALA A 841 -32.47 8.84 -22.12
N SER A 842 -32.20 10.03 -22.63
CA SER A 842 -33.06 11.21 -22.48
C SER A 842 -33.35 11.85 -23.83
N SER A 843 -34.54 12.38 -24.00
CA SER A 843 -34.96 13.12 -25.20
C SER A 843 -35.49 14.49 -24.83
N SER A 844 -35.41 15.45 -25.75
CA SER A 844 -35.73 16.85 -25.46
C SER A 844 -36.41 17.57 -26.64
N TYR A 845 -37.02 18.71 -26.31
CA TYR A 845 -37.47 19.69 -27.29
C TYR A 845 -36.36 20.29 -28.15
N ASP A 846 -35.09 20.13 -27.77
CA ASP A 846 -33.91 20.52 -28.57
C ASP A 846 -33.63 19.62 -29.79
N ALA A 847 -34.54 18.67 -30.10
CA ALA A 847 -34.46 17.71 -31.19
C ALA A 847 -33.31 16.68 -31.08
N THR A 848 -32.67 16.58 -29.92
CA THR A 848 -31.62 15.59 -29.65
C THR A 848 -32.08 14.50 -28.68
N ILE A 849 -31.39 13.36 -28.75
CA ILE A 849 -31.48 12.31 -27.74
C ILE A 849 -30.07 12.12 -27.18
N ARG A 850 -29.94 11.98 -25.87
CA ARG A 850 -28.65 11.75 -25.21
C ARG A 850 -28.66 10.38 -24.53
N VAL A 851 -27.55 9.67 -24.67
CA VAL A 851 -27.30 8.40 -23.99
C VAL A 851 -26.25 8.62 -22.93
N TRP A 852 -26.51 8.13 -21.73
CA TRP A 852 -25.76 8.36 -20.52
C TRP A 852 -25.27 7.03 -19.94
N ASN A 853 -24.07 7.01 -19.39
CA ASN A 853 -23.58 5.86 -18.65
C ASN A 853 -24.19 5.84 -17.24
N ALA A 854 -24.92 4.78 -16.91
CA ALA A 854 -25.60 4.61 -15.63
C ALA A 854 -24.86 3.65 -14.67
N ALA A 855 -23.58 3.39 -14.91
CA ALA A 855 -22.70 2.65 -14.00
C ALA A 855 -22.83 3.12 -12.53
N PRO A 856 -22.53 2.26 -11.53
CA PRO A 856 -22.76 2.53 -10.09
C PRO A 856 -21.91 3.65 -9.47
N ARG A 857 -21.38 4.58 -10.28
CA ARG A 857 -20.69 5.79 -9.83
C ARG A 857 -21.68 6.95 -9.71
N PRO A 858 -21.42 7.94 -8.84
CA PRO A 858 -22.36 9.03 -8.53
C PRO A 858 -22.53 10.09 -9.65
N SER A 859 -22.19 9.78 -10.90
CA SER A 859 -22.26 10.73 -12.02
C SER A 859 -22.60 10.05 -13.34
N LEU A 860 -23.70 10.49 -13.97
CA LEU A 860 -23.98 10.16 -15.37
C LEU A 860 -23.04 10.96 -16.28
N ASN A 861 -22.29 10.28 -17.13
CA ASN A 861 -21.53 10.90 -18.20
C ASN A 861 -22.23 10.66 -19.53
N THR A 862 -22.36 11.69 -20.37
CA THR A 862 -22.89 11.53 -21.73
C THR A 862 -21.92 10.66 -22.53
N ILE A 863 -22.44 9.56 -23.10
CA ILE A 863 -21.70 8.69 -24.02
C ILE A 863 -21.92 9.17 -25.45
N HIS A 864 -23.17 9.39 -25.84
CA HIS A 864 -23.55 9.76 -27.20
C HIS A 864 -24.61 10.86 -27.21
N VAL A 865 -24.49 11.78 -28.18
CA VAL A 865 -25.53 12.74 -28.55
C VAL A 865 -26.05 12.35 -29.92
N LEU A 866 -27.28 11.85 -29.97
CA LEU A 866 -27.93 11.35 -31.18
C LEU A 866 -28.66 12.50 -31.87
N THR A 867 -28.10 12.98 -32.98
CA THR A 867 -28.63 14.09 -33.77
C THR A 867 -29.14 13.58 -35.13
N GLY A 868 -30.35 13.98 -35.53
CA GLY A 868 -30.89 13.62 -36.84
C GLY A 868 -32.38 13.90 -37.03
N HIS A 869 -33.13 14.03 -35.93
CA HIS A 869 -34.50 14.54 -35.99
C HIS A 869 -34.51 16.03 -36.37
N ARG A 870 -35.54 16.45 -37.12
CA ARG A 870 -35.72 17.86 -37.53
C ARG A 870 -36.64 18.66 -36.61
N GLY A 871 -37.16 18.02 -35.57
CA GLY A 871 -38.03 18.65 -34.59
C GLY A 871 -37.94 17.94 -33.25
N SER A 872 -38.58 18.53 -32.25
CA SER A 872 -38.63 18.05 -30.87
C SER A 872 -38.92 16.55 -30.78
N VAL A 873 -38.17 15.84 -29.94
CA VAL A 873 -38.38 14.41 -29.68
C VAL A 873 -39.27 14.27 -28.45
N HIS A 874 -40.39 13.55 -28.56
CA HIS A 874 -41.38 13.44 -27.47
C HIS A 874 -41.25 12.14 -26.68
N SER A 875 -40.75 11.09 -27.31
CA SER A 875 -40.69 9.77 -26.69
C SER A 875 -39.54 8.96 -27.25
N ILE A 876 -38.98 8.13 -26.38
CA ILE A 876 -37.92 7.18 -26.64
C ILE A 876 -38.29 5.83 -26.03
N ALA A 877 -37.75 4.74 -26.56
CA ALA A 877 -37.91 3.40 -26.00
C ALA A 877 -36.68 2.55 -26.28
N PHE A 878 -36.18 1.83 -25.28
CA PHE A 878 -35.16 0.80 -25.48
C PHE A 878 -35.77 -0.50 -25.99
N SER A 879 -35.05 -1.20 -26.85
CA SER A 879 -35.33 -2.61 -27.11
C SER A 879 -35.05 -3.46 -25.86
N PRO A 880 -35.70 -4.64 -25.69
CA PRO A 880 -35.53 -5.47 -24.50
C PRO A 880 -34.08 -5.94 -24.25
N ASN A 881 -33.28 -6.04 -25.30
CA ASN A 881 -31.85 -6.38 -25.23
C ASN A 881 -30.92 -5.16 -25.16
N ALA A 882 -31.45 -3.96 -24.93
CA ALA A 882 -30.73 -2.69 -24.84
C ALA A 882 -29.84 -2.33 -26.05
N SER A 883 -30.00 -2.98 -27.21
CA SER A 883 -29.15 -2.73 -28.39
C SER A 883 -29.64 -1.59 -29.29
N ILE A 884 -30.94 -1.24 -29.20
CA ILE A 884 -31.58 -0.24 -30.05
C ILE A 884 -32.37 0.74 -29.19
N ILE A 885 -32.31 2.03 -29.55
CA ILE A 885 -33.25 3.06 -29.08
C ILE A 885 -34.17 3.42 -30.24
N ALA A 886 -35.48 3.35 -30.04
CA ALA A 886 -36.47 3.94 -30.93
C ALA A 886 -36.87 5.33 -30.41
N SER A 887 -37.21 6.23 -31.32
CA SER A 887 -37.57 7.62 -30.99
C SER A 887 -38.65 8.17 -31.90
N GLY A 888 -39.59 8.93 -31.32
CA GLY A 888 -40.68 9.59 -32.02
C GLY A 888 -40.61 11.12 -31.90
N SER A 889 -40.80 11.82 -33.01
CA SER A 889 -40.58 13.27 -33.09
C SER A 889 -41.76 14.06 -33.70
N SER A 890 -41.74 15.38 -33.45
CA SER A 890 -42.51 16.39 -34.16
C SER A 890 -42.28 16.41 -35.67
N ASP A 891 -41.16 15.87 -36.16
CA ASP A 891 -40.90 15.73 -37.60
C ASP A 891 -41.73 14.62 -38.29
N LYS A 892 -42.63 13.98 -37.53
CA LYS A 892 -43.57 12.93 -37.97
C LYS A 892 -42.91 11.59 -38.29
N THR A 893 -41.61 11.45 -38.00
CA THR A 893 -40.84 10.24 -38.26
C THR A 893 -40.54 9.48 -36.98
N ILE A 894 -40.24 8.20 -37.16
CA ILE A 894 -39.63 7.35 -36.14
C ILE A 894 -38.21 7.04 -36.57
N ARG A 895 -37.23 7.16 -35.67
CA ARG A 895 -35.84 6.77 -35.93
C ARG A 895 -35.40 5.69 -34.95
N LEU A 896 -34.57 4.78 -35.45
CA LEU A 896 -33.85 3.80 -34.66
C LEU A 896 -32.39 4.22 -34.53
N TRP A 897 -31.80 3.95 -33.37
CA TRP A 897 -30.41 4.28 -33.05
C TRP A 897 -29.73 3.08 -32.44
N ASN A 898 -28.49 2.83 -32.84
CA ASN A 898 -27.68 1.80 -32.22
C ASN A 898 -27.09 2.33 -30.91
N THR A 899 -27.31 1.63 -29.81
CA THR A 899 -26.90 2.11 -28.47
C THR A 899 -25.39 2.13 -28.26
N ARG A 900 -24.64 1.25 -28.95
CA ARG A 900 -23.18 1.15 -28.82
C ARG A 900 -22.42 2.13 -29.71
N SER A 901 -22.91 2.38 -30.92
CA SER A 901 -22.24 3.30 -31.86
C SER A 901 -22.79 4.72 -31.82
N GLY A 902 -23.98 4.92 -31.25
CA GLY A 902 -24.68 6.20 -31.26
C GLY A 902 -25.13 6.67 -32.66
N CYS A 903 -25.08 5.79 -33.67
CA CYS A 903 -25.45 6.11 -35.04
C CYS A 903 -26.92 5.75 -35.33
N SER A 904 -27.57 6.50 -36.22
CA SER A 904 -28.91 6.16 -36.71
C SER A 904 -28.87 4.90 -37.57
N ILE A 905 -29.84 4.01 -37.38
CA ILE A 905 -29.96 2.77 -38.13
C ILE A 905 -30.94 2.98 -39.28
N GLY A 906 -30.41 3.08 -40.49
CA GLY A 906 -31.20 3.25 -41.72
C GLY A 906 -31.88 4.62 -41.83
N GLU A 907 -32.81 4.71 -42.78
CA GLU A 907 -33.60 5.91 -43.04
C GLU A 907 -34.75 6.09 -42.03
N PRO A 908 -35.25 7.31 -41.82
CA PRO A 908 -36.40 7.57 -40.95
C PRO A 908 -37.65 6.82 -41.42
N TYR A 909 -38.34 6.17 -40.48
CA TYR A 909 -39.59 5.48 -40.76
C TYR A 909 -40.73 6.50 -40.82
N VAL A 910 -41.26 6.69 -42.03
CA VAL A 910 -42.37 7.60 -42.32
C VAL A 910 -43.69 6.84 -42.32
N GLY A 911 -44.74 7.44 -41.75
CA GLY A 911 -46.07 6.85 -41.80
C GLY A 911 -47.14 7.70 -41.14
N HIS A 912 -46.83 8.32 -40.00
CA HIS A 912 -47.76 9.22 -39.33
C HIS A 912 -47.91 10.56 -40.08
N SER A 913 -49.10 11.14 -40.05
CA SER A 913 -49.39 12.43 -40.72
C SER A 913 -49.19 13.65 -39.81
N SER A 914 -49.01 13.40 -38.51
CA SER A 914 -48.73 14.38 -37.46
C SER A 914 -47.61 13.89 -36.54
N ARG A 915 -47.29 14.67 -35.50
CA ARG A 915 -46.20 14.35 -34.55
C ARG A 915 -46.41 13.00 -33.88
N VAL A 916 -45.33 12.25 -33.73
CA VAL A 916 -45.31 10.99 -32.95
C VAL A 916 -45.15 11.35 -31.48
N SER A 917 -46.13 10.99 -30.67
CA SER A 917 -46.21 11.34 -29.24
C SER A 917 -45.57 10.30 -28.33
N SER A 918 -45.69 9.02 -28.68
CA SER A 918 -45.21 7.92 -27.83
C SER A 918 -44.77 6.73 -28.67
N VAL A 919 -43.68 6.08 -28.28
CA VAL A 919 -43.19 4.82 -28.86
C VAL A 919 -42.93 3.80 -27.77
N ALA A 920 -43.13 2.52 -28.05
CA ALA A 920 -42.81 1.43 -27.11
C ALA A 920 -42.45 0.13 -27.84
N PHE A 921 -41.49 -0.62 -27.30
CA PHE A 921 -41.19 -1.98 -27.76
C PHE A 921 -42.02 -3.01 -26.99
N SER A 922 -42.37 -4.12 -27.64
CA SER A 922 -42.92 -5.28 -26.94
C SER A 922 -41.86 -5.95 -26.07
N PRO A 923 -42.24 -6.61 -24.96
CA PRO A 923 -41.28 -7.29 -24.08
C PRO A 923 -40.43 -8.37 -24.76
N ASP A 924 -40.96 -9.01 -25.81
CA ASP A 924 -40.26 -10.00 -26.64
C ASP A 924 -39.38 -9.38 -27.75
N GLY A 925 -39.48 -8.06 -27.96
CA GLY A 925 -38.71 -7.32 -28.96
C GLY A 925 -39.14 -7.60 -30.41
N THR A 926 -40.26 -8.29 -30.64
CA THR A 926 -40.74 -8.65 -32.00
C THR A 926 -41.64 -7.59 -32.62
N LYS A 927 -42.15 -6.65 -31.80
CA LYS A 927 -43.05 -5.58 -32.22
C LYS A 927 -42.62 -4.25 -31.61
N MET A 928 -42.95 -3.17 -32.30
CA MET A 928 -42.86 -1.81 -31.79
C MET A 928 -44.17 -1.09 -32.09
N VAL A 929 -44.64 -0.23 -31.21
CA VAL A 929 -45.84 0.58 -31.44
C VAL A 929 -45.48 2.05 -31.45
N SER A 930 -46.22 2.81 -32.23
CA SER A 930 -46.15 4.27 -32.23
C SER A 930 -47.55 4.86 -32.15
N ALA A 931 -47.70 5.86 -31.28
CA ALA A 931 -48.89 6.67 -31.15
C ALA A 931 -48.63 8.09 -31.67
N SER A 932 -49.66 8.71 -32.22
CA SER A 932 -49.52 10.01 -32.89
C SER A 932 -50.70 10.93 -32.68
N TRP A 933 -50.43 12.20 -32.89
CA TRP A 933 -51.43 13.26 -32.92
C TRP A 933 -52.38 13.17 -34.11
N ASP A 934 -52.10 12.30 -35.09
CA ASP A 934 -53.00 11.96 -36.17
C ASP A 934 -54.15 11.02 -35.77
N LYS A 935 -54.29 10.74 -34.46
CA LYS A 935 -55.33 9.90 -33.86
C LYS A 935 -55.18 8.40 -34.13
N THR A 936 -54.05 8.00 -34.70
CA THR A 936 -53.78 6.60 -35.04
C THR A 936 -52.67 6.00 -34.19
N ILE A 937 -52.73 4.68 -34.06
CA ILE A 937 -51.68 3.85 -33.49
C ILE A 937 -51.16 2.96 -34.61
N ARG A 938 -49.85 2.79 -34.72
CA ARG A 938 -49.22 1.89 -35.70
C ARG A 938 -48.41 0.83 -34.98
N VAL A 939 -48.58 -0.42 -35.38
CA VAL A 939 -47.80 -1.57 -34.88
C VAL A 939 -46.86 -2.03 -35.97
N TRP A 940 -45.57 -1.95 -35.69
CA TRP A 940 -44.47 -2.30 -36.57
C TRP A 940 -43.95 -3.67 -36.17
N SER A 941 -43.71 -4.56 -37.14
CA SER A 941 -42.91 -5.76 -36.88
C SER A 941 -41.44 -5.32 -36.75
N ALA A 942 -40.83 -5.66 -35.63
CA ALA A 942 -39.45 -5.32 -35.29
C ALA A 942 -38.60 -6.58 -35.33
N ASN A 943 -37.49 -6.55 -36.06
CA ASN A 943 -36.45 -7.56 -35.91
C ASN A 943 -35.25 -6.92 -35.19
N THR A 944 -35.16 -7.16 -33.88
CA THR A 944 -34.14 -6.54 -33.03
C THR A 944 -32.74 -7.10 -33.35
N SER A 945 -32.61 -8.31 -33.94
CA SER A 945 -31.31 -8.82 -34.42
C SER A 945 -30.80 -8.06 -35.63
N ASP A 946 -31.69 -7.80 -36.59
CA ASP A 946 -31.35 -7.16 -37.87
C ASP A 946 -31.47 -5.62 -37.81
N GLN A 947 -31.80 -5.10 -36.61
CA GLN A 947 -31.93 -3.68 -36.31
C GLN A 947 -32.89 -2.93 -37.25
N LYS A 948 -34.03 -3.54 -37.62
CA LYS A 948 -34.94 -2.98 -38.64
C LYS A 948 -36.42 -3.16 -38.28
N LEU A 949 -37.24 -2.21 -38.73
CA LEU A 949 -38.71 -2.33 -38.72
C LEU A 949 -39.22 -2.69 -40.12
N ALA A 950 -40.26 -3.53 -40.19
CA ALA A 950 -40.92 -3.86 -41.44
C ALA A 950 -41.67 -2.64 -42.03
N GLY A 951 -41.69 -2.51 -43.36
CA GLY A 951 -42.24 -1.34 -44.07
C GLY A 951 -43.77 -1.22 -44.09
N HIS A 952 -44.51 -2.20 -43.58
CA HIS A 952 -45.98 -2.22 -43.59
C HIS A 952 -46.53 -2.37 -42.16
N PRO A 953 -46.69 -1.27 -41.41
CA PRO A 953 -47.25 -1.34 -40.07
C PRO A 953 -48.76 -1.61 -40.10
N LEU A 954 -49.26 -2.34 -39.11
CA LEU A 954 -50.69 -2.48 -38.85
C LEU A 954 -51.23 -1.16 -38.30
N LEU A 955 -52.23 -0.59 -38.97
CA LEU A 955 -52.88 0.66 -38.56
C LEU A 955 -54.07 0.36 -37.63
N ILE A 956 -54.07 0.95 -36.45
CA ILE A 956 -55.15 0.86 -35.47
C ILE A 956 -55.80 2.24 -35.34
N THR A 957 -57.11 2.29 -35.55
CA THR A 957 -57.93 3.51 -35.43
C THR A 957 -59.06 3.29 -34.43
N GLY A 958 -59.37 4.30 -33.63
CA GLY A 958 -60.55 4.25 -32.74
C GLY A 958 -60.63 5.39 -31.73
N HIS A 959 -59.52 6.08 -31.43
CA HIS A 959 -59.56 7.34 -30.69
C HIS A 959 -60.15 8.47 -31.54
N SER A 960 -60.93 9.36 -30.91
CA SER A 960 -61.50 10.54 -31.58
C SER A 960 -60.60 11.78 -31.46
N GLY A 961 -59.66 11.74 -30.50
CA GLY A 961 -58.62 12.74 -30.24
C GLY A 961 -57.21 12.23 -30.54
N SER A 962 -56.23 13.11 -30.37
CA SER A 962 -54.81 12.77 -30.50
C SER A 962 -54.40 11.76 -29.44
N VAL A 963 -53.67 10.72 -29.84
CA VAL A 963 -53.15 9.72 -28.89
C VAL A 963 -51.89 10.28 -28.26
N THR A 964 -51.82 10.32 -26.94
CA THR A 964 -50.76 11.01 -26.18
C THR A 964 -49.72 10.04 -25.64
N CYS A 965 -50.14 8.87 -25.18
CA CYS A 965 -49.28 7.87 -24.56
C CYS A 965 -49.71 6.45 -24.94
N ILE A 966 -48.76 5.53 -25.01
CA ILE A 966 -48.98 4.12 -25.36
C ILE A 966 -48.00 3.21 -24.63
N THR A 967 -48.44 2.02 -24.25
CA THR A 967 -47.59 1.03 -23.59
C THR A 967 -48.04 -0.40 -23.89
N PHE A 968 -47.13 -1.36 -23.76
CA PHE A 968 -47.43 -2.79 -23.86
C PHE A 968 -47.76 -3.39 -22.50
N SER A 969 -48.60 -4.42 -22.49
CA SER A 969 -48.72 -5.31 -21.35
C SER A 969 -47.41 -6.11 -21.15
N PRO A 970 -47.09 -6.55 -19.92
CA PRO A 970 -45.85 -7.30 -19.64
C PRO A 970 -45.71 -8.62 -20.39
N ASP A 971 -46.82 -9.22 -20.83
CA ASP A 971 -46.85 -10.42 -21.67
C ASP A 971 -46.79 -10.12 -23.18
N GLY A 972 -46.80 -8.84 -23.58
CA GLY A 972 -46.78 -8.38 -24.97
C GLY A 972 -48.06 -8.64 -25.77
N SER A 973 -49.12 -9.19 -25.15
CA SER A 973 -50.36 -9.56 -25.84
C SER A 973 -51.27 -8.37 -26.13
N LYS A 974 -51.21 -7.34 -25.27
CA LYS A 974 -52.11 -6.18 -25.31
C LYS A 974 -51.35 -4.86 -25.34
N ILE A 975 -52.02 -3.83 -25.87
CA ILE A 975 -51.55 -2.45 -25.86
C ILE A 975 -52.55 -1.60 -25.08
N ALA A 976 -52.09 -0.72 -24.20
CA ALA A 976 -52.92 0.31 -23.59
C ALA A 976 -52.56 1.69 -24.17
N SER A 977 -53.56 2.52 -24.48
CA SER A 977 -53.38 3.87 -25.01
C SER A 977 -54.23 4.90 -24.27
N GLY A 978 -53.68 6.10 -24.11
CA GLY A 978 -54.36 7.29 -23.61
C GLY A 978 -54.45 8.38 -24.67
N SER A 979 -55.47 9.22 -24.58
CA SER A 979 -55.80 10.20 -25.61
C SER A 979 -56.37 11.50 -25.03
N VAL A 980 -56.31 12.55 -25.84
CA VAL A 980 -56.98 13.84 -25.61
C VAL A 980 -58.50 13.68 -25.57
N ASP A 981 -59.06 12.58 -26.09
CA ASP A 981 -60.50 12.27 -25.97
C ASP A 981 -60.95 11.78 -24.58
N THR A 982 -60.03 11.83 -23.62
CA THR A 982 -60.16 11.47 -22.20
C THR A 982 -60.46 9.99 -21.93
N THR A 983 -60.27 9.12 -22.94
CA THR A 983 -60.45 7.67 -22.81
C THR A 983 -59.11 6.93 -22.72
N VAL A 984 -59.05 5.97 -21.80
CA VAL A 984 -58.09 4.85 -21.87
C VAL A 984 -58.69 3.76 -22.75
N ARG A 985 -57.91 3.21 -23.66
CA ARG A 985 -58.28 2.04 -24.49
C ARG A 985 -57.26 0.92 -24.35
N LEU A 986 -57.74 -0.30 -24.41
CA LEU A 986 -56.93 -1.52 -24.43
C LEU A 986 -57.20 -2.27 -25.73
N TRP A 987 -56.13 -2.69 -26.39
CA TRP A 987 -56.14 -3.34 -27.69
C TRP A 987 -55.54 -4.73 -27.56
N ASP A 988 -56.29 -5.76 -27.94
CA ASP A 988 -55.80 -7.14 -27.98
C ASP A 988 -55.22 -7.46 -29.37
N LEU A 989 -54.01 -8.02 -29.42
CA LEU A 989 -53.25 -8.29 -30.64
C LEU A 989 -53.30 -9.78 -31.07
N GLN A 990 -54.40 -10.48 -30.81
CA GLN A 990 -54.53 -11.91 -31.16
C GLN A 990 -54.19 -12.17 -32.65
N GLY A 991 -53.44 -13.24 -32.89
CA GLY A 991 -52.86 -13.55 -34.19
C GLY A 991 -53.89 -13.56 -35.33
N GLY A 992 -53.62 -12.81 -36.40
CA GLY A 992 -54.48 -12.74 -37.58
C GLY A 992 -54.90 -11.33 -38.04
N GLY A 993 -54.36 -10.26 -37.44
CA GLY A 993 -54.59 -8.88 -37.92
C GLY A 993 -55.93 -8.26 -37.52
N LYS A 994 -56.75 -8.96 -36.72
CA LYS A 994 -57.92 -8.37 -36.05
C LYS A 994 -57.47 -7.82 -34.70
N VAL A 995 -57.80 -6.56 -34.44
CA VAL A 995 -57.55 -5.89 -33.16
C VAL A 995 -58.90 -5.64 -32.51
N GLU A 996 -59.15 -6.28 -31.38
CA GLU A 996 -60.32 -5.98 -30.54
C GLU A 996 -59.95 -4.88 -29.54
N SER A 997 -60.84 -3.90 -29.37
CA SER A 997 -60.60 -2.76 -28.48
C SER A 997 -61.66 -2.67 -27.39
N ILE A 998 -61.22 -2.53 -26.15
CA ILE A 998 -62.08 -2.20 -25.01
C ILE A 998 -61.75 -0.77 -24.59
N ALA A 999 -62.77 0.10 -24.58
CA ALA A 999 -62.64 1.46 -24.08
C ALA A 999 -63.10 1.53 -22.61
N SER A 1000 -62.47 2.43 -21.85
CA SER A 1000 -62.89 2.77 -20.49
C SER A 1000 -64.35 3.22 -20.47
N LEU A 1001 -65.13 2.67 -19.53
CA LEU A 1001 -66.51 3.12 -19.29
C LEU A 1001 -66.54 4.49 -18.63
N THR A 1002 -65.59 4.79 -17.74
CA THR A 1002 -65.43 6.10 -17.10
C THR A 1002 -64.32 6.89 -17.78
N LYS A 1003 -64.63 8.13 -18.17
CA LYS A 1003 -63.65 9.03 -18.78
C LYS A 1003 -62.86 9.79 -17.72
N HIS A 1004 -61.63 10.17 -18.05
CA HIS A 1004 -60.91 11.18 -17.29
C HIS A 1004 -61.57 12.56 -17.47
N PRO A 1005 -61.40 13.49 -16.50
CA PRO A 1005 -61.94 14.85 -16.62
C PRO A 1005 -61.20 15.67 -17.67
N ASP A 1006 -59.92 15.37 -17.90
CA ASP A 1006 -59.07 16.04 -18.88
C ASP A 1006 -58.24 15.02 -19.70
N SER A 1007 -57.40 15.52 -20.59
CA SER A 1007 -56.52 14.75 -21.46
C SER A 1007 -55.57 13.88 -20.64
N ILE A 1008 -55.41 12.64 -21.09
CA ILE A 1008 -54.48 11.69 -20.49
C ILE A 1008 -53.07 12.05 -20.97
N ASN A 1009 -52.10 12.08 -20.06
CA ASN A 1009 -50.70 12.40 -20.39
C ASN A 1009 -49.77 11.18 -20.32
N SER A 1010 -50.08 10.18 -19.47
CA SER A 1010 -49.24 9.01 -19.27
C SER A 1010 -50.06 7.78 -18.89
N ILE A 1011 -49.54 6.61 -19.23
CA ILE A 1011 -50.16 5.31 -18.95
C ILE A 1011 -49.07 4.26 -18.70
N ALA A 1012 -49.28 3.38 -17.72
CA ALA A 1012 -48.34 2.32 -17.39
C ALA A 1012 -49.05 1.06 -16.91
N PHE A 1013 -48.52 -0.12 -17.27
CA PHE A 1013 -48.91 -1.38 -16.63
C PHE A 1013 -48.12 -1.59 -15.34
N SER A 1014 -48.74 -2.25 -14.37
CA SER A 1014 -47.98 -2.85 -13.27
C SER A 1014 -47.06 -3.96 -13.79
N PRO A 1015 -45.89 -4.21 -13.18
CA PRO A 1015 -44.94 -5.24 -13.64
C PRO A 1015 -45.54 -6.65 -13.72
N ASN A 1016 -46.55 -6.94 -12.88
CA ASN A 1016 -47.28 -8.19 -12.87
C ASN A 1016 -48.50 -8.22 -13.81
N GLY A 1017 -48.76 -7.15 -14.56
CA GLY A 1017 -49.85 -7.03 -15.53
C GLY A 1017 -51.25 -7.00 -14.93
N LYS A 1018 -51.41 -6.87 -13.61
CA LYS A 1018 -52.71 -6.90 -12.93
C LYS A 1018 -53.43 -5.55 -12.88
N LEU A 1019 -52.72 -4.44 -13.07
CA LEU A 1019 -53.28 -3.10 -13.00
C LEU A 1019 -52.73 -2.24 -14.13
N ILE A 1020 -53.54 -1.27 -14.58
CA ILE A 1020 -53.11 -0.16 -15.44
C ILE A 1020 -53.24 1.12 -14.62
N ALA A 1021 -52.21 1.95 -14.60
CA ALA A 1021 -52.28 3.30 -14.06
C ALA A 1021 -52.35 4.30 -15.22
N SER A 1022 -53.24 5.29 -15.12
CA SER A 1022 -53.34 6.40 -16.08
C SER A 1022 -53.38 7.74 -15.36
N CYS A 1023 -52.69 8.72 -15.91
CA CYS A 1023 -52.62 10.06 -15.35
C CYS A 1023 -53.22 11.08 -16.33
N SER A 1024 -53.92 12.08 -15.79
CA SER A 1024 -54.58 13.15 -16.53
C SER A 1024 -53.96 14.52 -16.17
N ILE A 1025 -54.11 15.53 -17.06
CA ILE A 1025 -53.53 16.88 -16.88
C ILE A 1025 -54.06 17.58 -15.62
N ASP A 1026 -55.29 17.25 -15.21
CA ASP A 1026 -55.91 17.74 -13.98
C ASP A 1026 -55.30 17.18 -12.68
N GLY A 1027 -54.27 16.33 -12.80
CA GLY A 1027 -53.58 15.72 -11.65
C GLY A 1027 -54.21 14.42 -11.17
N MET A 1028 -55.33 13.97 -11.74
CA MET A 1028 -55.95 12.70 -11.34
C MET A 1028 -55.15 11.49 -11.83
N VAL A 1029 -54.97 10.52 -10.94
CA VAL A 1029 -54.44 9.20 -11.25
C VAL A 1029 -55.52 8.14 -11.01
N ARG A 1030 -55.78 7.31 -12.02
CA ARG A 1030 -56.74 6.20 -11.94
C ARG A 1030 -56.07 4.86 -12.15
N LEU A 1031 -56.56 3.85 -11.43
CA LEU A 1031 -56.15 2.46 -11.53
C LEU A 1031 -57.26 1.62 -12.15
N TRP A 1032 -56.93 0.85 -13.18
CA TRP A 1032 -57.86 0.04 -13.97
C TRP A 1032 -57.53 -1.45 -13.88
N ASP A 1033 -58.58 -2.28 -13.88
CA ASP A 1033 -58.46 -3.71 -14.15
C ASP A 1033 -58.24 -3.93 -15.66
N PRO A 1034 -57.13 -4.53 -16.11
CA PRO A 1034 -56.83 -4.77 -17.53
C PRO A 1034 -57.71 -5.83 -18.20
N THR A 1035 -58.57 -6.53 -17.46
CA THR A 1035 -59.52 -7.50 -18.05
C THR A 1035 -60.82 -6.85 -18.52
N LYS A 1036 -61.34 -5.89 -17.75
CA LYS A 1036 -62.64 -5.23 -17.99
C LYS A 1036 -62.54 -3.73 -18.22
N LEU A 1037 -61.37 -3.15 -17.99
CA LEU A 1037 -61.11 -1.71 -17.96
C LEU A 1037 -62.07 -0.94 -17.05
N THR A 1038 -62.40 -1.57 -15.92
CA THR A 1038 -63.18 -0.98 -14.82
C THR A 1038 -62.24 -0.38 -13.79
N GLU A 1039 -62.64 0.74 -13.22
CA GLU A 1039 -61.90 1.45 -12.17
C GLU A 1039 -61.91 0.64 -10.87
N PHE A 1040 -60.73 0.44 -10.26
CA PHE A 1040 -60.60 -0.34 -9.03
C PHE A 1040 -60.98 0.50 -7.79
N PHE A 1041 -60.49 1.74 -7.72
CA PHE A 1041 -60.79 2.76 -6.70
C PHE A 1041 -60.37 4.14 -7.22
N PRO A 1042 -61.15 5.21 -7.02
CA PRO A 1042 -60.70 6.56 -7.33
C PRO A 1042 -59.70 7.00 -6.25
N PHE A 1043 -58.41 6.97 -6.57
CA PHE A 1043 -57.43 7.72 -5.78
C PHE A 1043 -57.62 9.22 -6.12
N ILE A 1044 -58.53 9.87 -5.40
CA ILE A 1044 -58.70 11.32 -5.48
C ILE A 1044 -57.64 11.93 -4.55
N GLN A 1045 -56.47 12.25 -5.10
CA GLN A 1045 -55.63 13.28 -4.49
C GLN A 1045 -55.78 14.55 -5.35
N PRO A 1046 -56.44 15.60 -4.83
CA PRO A 1046 -56.15 16.94 -5.30
C PRO A 1046 -54.77 17.29 -4.73
N PHE A 1047 -53.74 17.30 -5.57
CA PHE A 1047 -52.46 17.91 -5.21
C PHE A 1047 -52.55 19.43 -5.29
#